data_AF-A0A0M4EHM7-F1
#
_entry.id   AF-A0A0M4EHM7-F1
#
_cell.length_a   1.000
_cell.length_b   1.000
_cell.length_c   1.000
_cell.angle_alpha   90.00
_cell.angle_beta   90.00
_cell.angle_gamma   90.00
#
_symmetry.space_group_name_H-M   'P 1'
#
loop_
_entity.id
_entity.type
_entity.pdbx_description
1 polymer ?
#
loop_
_entity_poly.entity_id
_entity_poly.type
_entity_poly.pdbx_seq_one_letter_code
_entity_poly.pdbx_strand_id
1 'polypeptide(L)'
;MEKPNGIHYIELSNNVIRFDSVSQLTNVFFDDSNKQIFAVRSGGATGVVVKGPVEDSVISFCMSDRGGAIRSIKFSPDNQVLAVQRKENAVEFVCFKGDQPLLQEIITHQVKTVIYGFVWVHNRELALISNTGVEILQIVSEKRQVRTVKALQVAISWFAWCSDANVALLCTTEGNNLVPVLVKQKVITKLPKVDLGTPGREVQESKVTLGQVYGVLAVLILQPNSSTGLMEVEVHLLNGPGLAPRKCHVLRLSLIGRFAINTVDNLIVVHHQASATSLLFDIALSGEIIDDVTYHAPITPARSIKPFALKLPSLSPDGQILQCELYSTHWVLFQPNIVIDAKLGCMWYLRLAIEPLCHLISDRIRLTEFLLQRSCGKQMMLKVLRQLVNDQYKGTLLPVLETIFDRINKIYASWVQMELQSQTAQPSNVKTTIVKQSTPPIVLIEQLDMVEIFQSIAQRPYTETLLMLYLQSLNKYNVAAQEELSKMIISELIANRSFDTLRRLVSYSMLQESKSIACFLLAHSDVNTAISQVAIDMLGKIQAHEIIIEVMLGQGKVIDALRLAKNSLGWDKVPARKFLEAAYKTQNDLIFHSVYRFFQMRNLRMYETLAFPKTEQCTDFIQHYNNTFPAENAIKLPIS
;
A
#
# COMPACT_ATOMS: atom_id res chain seq x y z
N MET A 1 -32.32 -22.15 14.15
CA MET A 1 -31.29 -22.43 15.17
C MET A 1 -29.94 -22.42 14.47
N GLU A 2 -29.29 -21.26 14.50
CA GLU A 2 -27.94 -21.08 13.96
C GLU A 2 -26.96 -21.87 14.83
N LYS A 3 -26.25 -22.84 14.25
CA LYS A 3 -25.01 -23.33 14.87
C LYS A 3 -24.10 -22.12 15.08
N PRO A 4 -23.29 -22.04 16.15
CA PRO A 4 -22.42 -20.90 16.37
C PRO A 4 -21.52 -20.75 15.14
N ASN A 5 -21.76 -19.69 14.36
CA ASN A 5 -21.00 -19.39 13.16
C ASN A 5 -19.52 -19.37 13.55
N GLY A 6 -18.77 -20.36 13.07
CA GLY A 6 -17.33 -20.41 13.28
C GLY A 6 -16.70 -19.12 12.77
N ILE A 7 -15.63 -18.66 13.41
CA ILE A 7 -14.85 -17.54 12.89
C ILE A 7 -14.19 -18.01 11.57
N HIS A 8 -14.60 -17.43 10.44
CA HIS A 8 -14.09 -17.72 9.09
C HIS A 8 -13.30 -16.53 8.54
N TYR A 9 -12.19 -16.79 7.85
CA TYR A 9 -11.33 -15.74 7.27
C TYR A 9 -11.25 -15.75 5.74
N ILE A 10 -11.73 -16.80 5.07
CA ILE A 10 -11.94 -16.80 3.61
C ILE A 10 -13.44 -16.86 3.34
N GLU A 11 -13.92 -16.04 2.41
CA GLU A 11 -15.28 -16.08 1.90
C GLU A 11 -15.33 -15.99 0.38
N LEU A 12 -16.40 -16.52 -0.21
CA LEU A 12 -16.69 -16.35 -1.63
C LEU A 12 -17.29 -14.96 -1.87
N SER A 13 -16.99 -14.36 -3.01
CA SER A 13 -17.57 -13.07 -3.41
C SER A 13 -19.09 -13.15 -3.54
N ASN A 14 -19.79 -12.11 -3.09
CA ASN A 14 -21.24 -12.00 -3.25
C ASN A 14 -21.67 -11.84 -4.72
N ASN A 15 -20.82 -11.22 -5.54
CA ASN A 15 -21.07 -11.06 -6.98
C ASN A 15 -20.63 -12.35 -7.67
N VAL A 16 -21.60 -13.22 -7.94
CA VAL A 16 -21.38 -14.53 -8.55
C VAL A 16 -21.59 -14.41 -10.05
N ILE A 17 -20.59 -14.85 -10.83
CA ILE A 17 -20.73 -14.94 -12.28
C ILE A 17 -21.39 -16.27 -12.59
N ARG A 18 -22.67 -16.22 -13.00
CA ARG A 18 -23.44 -17.42 -13.36
C ARG A 18 -23.37 -17.69 -14.85
N PHE A 19 -23.12 -18.92 -15.25
CA PHE A 19 -23.06 -19.39 -16.63
C PHE A 19 -23.82 -20.71 -16.78
N ASP A 20 -24.06 -21.12 -18.03
CA ASP A 20 -24.74 -22.39 -18.29
C ASP A 20 -23.87 -23.56 -17.83
N SER A 21 -24.39 -24.39 -16.92
CA SER A 21 -23.63 -25.49 -16.35
C SER A 21 -23.24 -26.53 -17.39
N VAL A 22 -22.14 -27.23 -17.10
CA VAL A 22 -21.65 -28.32 -17.94
C VAL A 22 -22.71 -29.41 -18.02
N SER A 23 -23.04 -29.79 -19.26
CA SER A 23 -24.02 -30.83 -19.58
C SER A 23 -23.51 -31.65 -20.77
N GLN A 24 -24.28 -32.65 -21.20
CA GLN A 24 -23.94 -33.39 -22.43
C GLN A 24 -23.87 -32.49 -23.67
N LEU A 25 -24.56 -31.34 -23.65
CA LEU A 25 -24.61 -30.39 -24.76
C LEU A 25 -23.74 -29.15 -24.53
N THR A 26 -23.44 -28.80 -23.28
CA THR A 26 -22.72 -27.57 -22.91
C THR A 26 -21.34 -27.87 -22.35
N ASN A 27 -20.31 -27.32 -23.00
CA ASN A 27 -18.93 -27.33 -22.52
C ASN A 27 -18.55 -25.95 -21.98
N VAL A 28 -17.73 -25.90 -20.95
CA VAL A 28 -17.31 -24.64 -20.30
C VAL A 28 -15.79 -24.51 -20.37
N PHE A 29 -15.32 -23.33 -20.79
CA PHE A 29 -13.90 -22.99 -20.86
C PHE A 29 -13.62 -21.69 -20.10
N PHE A 30 -12.43 -21.56 -19.55
CA PHE A 30 -11.97 -20.36 -18.86
C PHE A 30 -10.77 -19.76 -19.60
N ASP A 31 -10.81 -18.44 -19.79
CA ASP A 31 -9.69 -17.67 -20.32
C ASP A 31 -8.98 -16.95 -19.18
N ASP A 32 -7.81 -17.48 -18.81
CA ASP A 32 -6.95 -16.93 -17.75
C ASP A 32 -6.48 -15.50 -17.99
N SER A 33 -6.43 -15.04 -19.24
CA SER A 33 -5.86 -13.73 -19.59
C SER A 33 -6.89 -12.63 -19.36
N ASN A 34 -8.12 -12.84 -19.83
CA ASN A 34 -9.22 -11.89 -19.68
C ASN A 34 -10.12 -12.18 -18.47
N LYS A 35 -9.87 -13.29 -17.76
CA LYS A 35 -10.70 -13.82 -16.66
C LYS A 35 -12.17 -14.02 -17.06
N GLN A 36 -12.39 -14.49 -18.29
CA GLN A 36 -13.72 -14.71 -18.88
C GLN A 36 -14.08 -16.21 -18.91
N ILE A 37 -15.37 -16.51 -18.80
CA ILE A 37 -15.91 -17.86 -18.96
C ILE A 37 -16.69 -17.97 -20.27
N PHE A 38 -16.44 -19.04 -21.00
CA PHE A 38 -17.12 -19.41 -22.24
C PHE A 38 -18.02 -20.62 -21.98
N ALA A 39 -19.33 -20.46 -22.14
CA ALA A 39 -20.27 -21.58 -22.21
C ALA A 39 -20.60 -21.85 -23.68
N VAL A 40 -20.22 -23.04 -24.17
CA VAL A 40 -20.37 -23.47 -25.55
C VAL A 40 -21.43 -24.56 -25.63
N ARG A 41 -22.55 -24.27 -26.29
CA ARG A 41 -23.65 -25.20 -26.50
C ARG A 41 -23.58 -25.83 -27.88
N SER A 42 -23.65 -27.15 -27.91
CA SER A 42 -23.63 -28.02 -29.10
C SER A 42 -25.06 -28.46 -29.41
N GLY A 43 -25.56 -28.28 -30.63
CA GLY A 43 -26.95 -28.62 -30.98
C GLY A 43 -27.44 -28.12 -32.34
N GLY A 44 -26.60 -28.16 -33.37
CA GLY A 44 -26.88 -27.64 -34.72
C GLY A 44 -25.97 -26.46 -35.09
N ALA A 45 -26.22 -25.28 -34.51
CA ALA A 45 -25.28 -24.16 -34.51
C ALA A 45 -24.56 -24.11 -33.16
N THR A 46 -23.24 -23.87 -33.15
CA THR A 46 -22.49 -23.76 -31.89
C THR A 46 -22.74 -22.38 -31.26
N GLY A 47 -23.65 -22.31 -30.30
CA GLY A 47 -23.91 -21.09 -29.54
C GLY A 47 -22.85 -20.90 -28.46
N VAL A 48 -22.27 -19.71 -28.38
CA VAL A 48 -21.28 -19.36 -27.34
C VAL A 48 -21.76 -18.14 -26.57
N VAL A 49 -21.75 -18.28 -25.25
CA VAL A 49 -22.01 -17.21 -24.30
C VAL A 49 -20.74 -16.97 -23.49
N VAL A 50 -20.23 -15.75 -23.55
CA VAL A 50 -19.04 -15.33 -22.81
C VAL A 50 -19.45 -14.37 -21.73
N LYS A 51 -18.99 -14.61 -20.51
CA LYS A 51 -19.23 -13.75 -19.35
C LYS A 51 -17.91 -13.38 -18.72
N GLY A 52 -17.71 -12.09 -18.50
CA GLY A 52 -16.51 -11.55 -17.88
C GLY A 52 -16.70 -11.15 -16.41
N PRO A 53 -15.64 -10.56 -15.82
CA PRO A 53 -15.68 -10.02 -14.46
C PRO A 53 -16.57 -8.79 -14.30
N VAL A 54 -16.87 -8.08 -15.40
CA VAL A 54 -17.73 -6.88 -15.41
C VAL A 54 -19.18 -7.32 -15.61
N GLU A 55 -20.10 -6.92 -14.74
CA GLU A 55 -21.49 -7.43 -14.69
C GLU A 55 -22.26 -7.29 -16.02
N ASP A 56 -21.97 -6.25 -16.82
CA ASP A 56 -22.62 -6.01 -18.11
C ASP A 56 -21.91 -6.66 -19.32
N SER A 57 -20.75 -7.31 -19.09
CA SER A 57 -19.95 -7.91 -20.17
C SER A 57 -20.45 -9.31 -20.54
N VAL A 58 -21.59 -9.36 -21.25
CA VAL A 58 -22.10 -10.60 -21.86
C VAL A 58 -21.99 -10.52 -23.37
N ILE A 59 -21.15 -11.37 -23.96
CA ILE A 59 -21.03 -11.49 -25.42
C ILE A 59 -21.67 -12.82 -25.82
N SER A 60 -22.67 -12.77 -26.71
CA SER A 60 -23.32 -13.97 -27.23
C SER A 60 -23.26 -13.99 -28.75
N PHE A 61 -22.81 -15.10 -29.30
CA PHE A 61 -22.71 -15.30 -30.74
C PHE A 61 -22.86 -16.77 -31.12
N CYS A 62 -23.14 -17.02 -32.39
CA CYS A 62 -23.21 -18.35 -32.95
C CYS A 62 -22.05 -18.58 -33.92
N MET A 63 -21.44 -19.76 -33.87
CA MET A 63 -20.46 -20.23 -34.84
C MET A 63 -21.04 -21.38 -35.67
N SER A 64 -20.55 -21.50 -36.90
CA SER A 64 -20.82 -22.68 -37.73
C SER A 64 -20.22 -23.92 -37.06
N ASP A 65 -21.00 -25.00 -37.00
CA ASP A 65 -20.48 -26.30 -36.57
C ASP A 65 -19.54 -26.84 -37.65
N ARG A 66 -18.23 -26.70 -37.43
CA ARG A 66 -17.17 -27.18 -38.33
C ARG A 66 -16.65 -28.57 -37.94
N GLY A 67 -17.36 -29.27 -37.06
CA GLY A 67 -16.99 -30.59 -36.57
C GLY A 67 -15.83 -30.56 -35.56
N GLY A 68 -15.82 -31.55 -34.67
CA GLY A 68 -14.82 -31.71 -33.62
C GLY A 68 -15.11 -30.90 -32.36
N ALA A 69 -14.90 -31.53 -31.21
CA ALA A 69 -15.03 -30.89 -29.90
C ALA A 69 -14.01 -29.76 -29.76
N ILE A 70 -14.45 -28.62 -29.21
CA ILE A 70 -13.55 -27.52 -28.88
C ILE A 70 -12.65 -27.96 -27.72
N ARG A 71 -11.33 -27.79 -27.88
CA ARG A 71 -10.35 -28.07 -26.82
C ARG A 71 -10.00 -26.82 -26.05
N SER A 72 -9.87 -25.68 -26.73
CA SER A 72 -9.59 -24.38 -26.12
C SER A 72 -10.19 -23.26 -26.96
N ILE A 73 -10.67 -22.21 -26.29
CA ILE A 73 -11.30 -21.04 -26.89
C ILE A 73 -10.97 -19.81 -26.02
N LYS A 74 -10.42 -18.75 -26.62
CA LYS A 74 -10.05 -17.51 -25.91
C LYS A 74 -10.17 -16.28 -26.80
N PHE A 75 -10.58 -15.15 -26.22
CA PHE A 75 -10.65 -13.87 -26.92
C PHE A 75 -9.33 -13.10 -26.81
N SER A 76 -9.03 -12.28 -27.82
CA SER A 76 -8.02 -11.23 -27.70
C SER A 76 -8.41 -10.23 -26.60
N PRO A 77 -7.46 -9.49 -26.00
CA PRO A 77 -7.74 -8.54 -24.93
C PRO A 77 -8.79 -7.46 -25.26
N ASP A 78 -9.01 -7.15 -26.54
CA ASP A 78 -10.03 -6.21 -27.03
C ASP A 78 -11.32 -6.89 -27.53
N ASN A 79 -11.45 -8.20 -27.31
CA ASN A 79 -12.55 -9.06 -27.76
C ASN A 79 -12.81 -9.01 -29.28
N GLN A 80 -11.83 -8.59 -30.11
CA GLN A 80 -12.00 -8.47 -31.56
C GLN A 80 -11.61 -9.72 -32.35
N VAL A 81 -10.79 -10.60 -31.76
CA VAL A 81 -10.34 -11.83 -32.40
C VAL A 81 -10.52 -13.01 -31.44
N LEU A 82 -11.27 -14.02 -31.87
CA LEU A 82 -11.46 -15.26 -31.14
C LEU A 82 -10.52 -16.33 -31.69
N ALA A 83 -9.72 -16.93 -30.82
CA ALA A 83 -8.92 -18.11 -31.15
C ALA A 83 -9.64 -19.37 -30.68
N VAL A 84 -9.80 -20.35 -31.57
CA VAL A 84 -10.48 -21.63 -31.32
C VAL A 84 -9.59 -22.78 -31.76
N GLN A 85 -9.34 -23.73 -30.86
CA GLN A 85 -8.63 -24.97 -31.18
C GLN A 85 -9.59 -26.16 -31.14
N ARG A 86 -9.81 -26.77 -32.30
CA ARG A 86 -10.60 -28.01 -32.46
C ARG A 86 -9.73 -29.24 -32.69
N LYS A 87 -8.55 -29.04 -33.29
CA LYS A 87 -7.58 -30.09 -33.61
C LYS A 87 -6.31 -29.90 -32.78
N GLU A 88 -5.54 -30.98 -32.62
CA GLU A 88 -4.30 -30.95 -31.83
C GLU A 88 -3.18 -30.16 -32.51
N ASN A 89 -3.29 -29.89 -33.81
CA ASN A 89 -2.27 -29.27 -34.64
C ASN A 89 -2.76 -28.05 -35.44
N ALA A 90 -3.92 -27.48 -35.08
CA ALA A 90 -4.46 -26.31 -35.77
C ALA A 90 -5.23 -25.37 -34.84
N VAL A 91 -5.07 -24.07 -35.05
CA VAL A 91 -5.84 -23.00 -34.40
C VAL A 91 -6.58 -22.20 -35.47
N GLU A 92 -7.86 -21.93 -35.22
CA GLU A 92 -8.73 -21.09 -36.04
C GLU A 92 -8.87 -19.72 -35.40
N PHE A 93 -8.75 -18.65 -36.20
CA PHE A 93 -8.97 -17.28 -35.76
C PHE A 93 -10.22 -16.72 -36.43
N VAL A 94 -11.16 -16.26 -35.62
CA VAL A 94 -12.42 -15.65 -36.06
C VAL A 94 -12.39 -14.17 -35.68
N CYS A 95 -12.42 -13.29 -36.68
CA CYS A 95 -12.49 -11.84 -36.45
C CYS A 95 -13.93 -11.40 -36.19
N PHE A 96 -14.10 -10.40 -35.33
CA PHE A 96 -15.39 -9.80 -34.97
C PHE A 96 -15.49 -8.39 -35.54
N LYS A 97 -16.71 -7.97 -35.86
CA LYS A 97 -17.06 -6.59 -36.19
C LYS A 97 -18.23 -6.17 -35.32
N GLY A 98 -17.95 -5.41 -34.26
CA GLY A 98 -18.89 -5.28 -33.14
C GLY A 98 -19.07 -6.65 -32.46
N ASP A 99 -20.30 -7.02 -32.12
CA ASP A 99 -20.59 -8.28 -31.41
C ASP A 99 -20.81 -9.49 -32.34
N GLN A 100 -20.64 -9.32 -33.66
CA GLN A 100 -20.90 -10.38 -34.63
C GLN A 100 -19.61 -11.00 -35.20
N PRO A 101 -19.52 -12.33 -35.27
CA PRO A 101 -18.38 -13.02 -35.87
C PRO A 101 -18.44 -12.97 -37.40
N LEU A 102 -17.32 -12.61 -38.03
CA LEU A 102 -17.14 -12.66 -39.47
C LEU A 102 -16.77 -14.08 -39.91
N LEU A 103 -17.77 -14.97 -39.95
CA LEU A 103 -17.58 -16.41 -40.25
C LEU A 103 -16.99 -16.70 -41.65
N GLN A 104 -17.02 -15.73 -42.56
CA GLN A 104 -16.41 -15.82 -43.89
C GLN A 104 -14.90 -15.52 -43.89
N GLU A 105 -14.36 -15.02 -42.77
CA GLU A 105 -12.97 -14.56 -42.63
C GLU A 105 -12.16 -15.40 -41.64
N ILE A 106 -12.56 -16.66 -41.43
CA ILE A 106 -11.86 -17.57 -40.53
C ILE A 106 -10.47 -17.89 -41.11
N ILE A 107 -9.44 -17.62 -40.32
CA ILE A 107 -8.05 -17.91 -40.67
C ILE A 107 -7.63 -19.19 -39.93
N THR A 108 -7.30 -20.25 -40.65
CA THR A 108 -6.80 -21.50 -40.05
C THR A 108 -5.28 -21.54 -40.12
N HIS A 109 -4.63 -21.60 -38.97
CA HIS A 109 -3.19 -21.83 -38.87
C HIS A 109 -2.93 -23.28 -38.49
N GLN A 110 -2.33 -24.05 -39.40
CA GLN A 110 -1.96 -25.45 -39.17
C GLN A 110 -0.45 -25.56 -38.94
N VAL A 111 -0.08 -26.33 -37.92
CA VAL A 111 1.31 -26.64 -37.58
C VAL A 111 1.55 -28.14 -37.70
N LYS A 112 2.83 -28.54 -37.85
CA LYS A 112 3.22 -29.96 -37.87
C LYS A 112 3.31 -30.58 -36.47
N THR A 113 3.21 -29.74 -35.45
CA THR A 113 3.52 -30.05 -34.05
C THR A 113 2.24 -30.19 -33.24
N VAL A 114 2.35 -30.79 -32.06
CA VAL A 114 1.21 -30.92 -31.14
C VAL A 114 1.15 -29.65 -30.30
N ILE A 115 0.01 -28.97 -30.34
CA ILE A 115 -0.26 -27.74 -29.59
C ILE A 115 -0.76 -28.12 -28.20
N TYR A 116 0.00 -27.75 -27.18
CA TYR A 116 -0.44 -27.87 -25.79
C TYR A 116 -1.42 -26.77 -25.40
N GLY A 117 -1.23 -25.56 -25.94
CA GLY A 117 -2.18 -24.47 -25.74
C GLY A 117 -1.72 -23.16 -26.37
N PHE A 118 -2.55 -22.14 -26.20
CA PHE A 118 -2.24 -20.78 -26.64
C PHE A 118 -2.71 -19.74 -25.63
N VAL A 119 -2.02 -18.59 -25.64
CA VAL A 119 -2.30 -17.43 -24.79
C VAL A 119 -2.17 -16.13 -25.58
N TRP A 120 -3.07 -15.18 -25.34
CA TRP A 120 -2.98 -13.88 -25.96
C TRP A 120 -1.96 -13.00 -25.22
N VAL A 121 -1.04 -12.40 -25.97
CA VAL A 121 0.03 -11.53 -25.43
C VAL A 121 -0.26 -10.07 -25.75
N HIS A 122 -0.97 -9.83 -26.86
CA HIS A 122 -1.43 -8.53 -27.30
C HIS A 122 -2.68 -8.68 -28.16
N ASN A 123 -3.38 -7.59 -28.49
CA ASN A 123 -4.64 -7.60 -29.25
C ASN A 123 -4.59 -8.41 -30.56
N ARG A 124 -3.44 -8.45 -31.22
CA ARG A 124 -3.23 -9.17 -32.48
C ARG A 124 -2.04 -10.13 -32.43
N GLU A 125 -1.50 -10.39 -31.25
CA GLU A 125 -0.37 -11.31 -31.06
C GLU A 125 -0.74 -12.39 -30.04
N LEU A 126 -0.55 -13.64 -30.46
CA LEU A 126 -0.87 -14.83 -29.69
C LEU A 126 0.37 -15.70 -29.60
N ALA A 127 0.70 -16.13 -28.39
CA ALA A 127 1.75 -17.12 -28.16
C ALA A 127 1.16 -18.52 -28.24
N LEU A 128 1.68 -19.31 -29.17
CA LEU A 128 1.39 -20.72 -29.35
C LEU A 128 2.46 -21.55 -28.62
N ILE A 129 2.04 -22.44 -27.74
CA ILE A 129 2.92 -23.38 -27.02
C ILE A 129 2.67 -24.78 -27.59
N SER A 130 3.73 -25.36 -28.15
CA SER A 130 3.71 -26.69 -28.78
C SER A 130 4.79 -27.59 -28.18
N ASN A 131 4.80 -28.87 -28.54
CA ASN A 131 5.83 -29.80 -28.09
C ASN A 131 7.25 -29.44 -28.58
N THR A 132 7.41 -28.59 -29.60
CA THR A 132 8.72 -28.16 -30.11
C THR A 132 9.15 -26.76 -29.64
N GLY A 133 8.26 -26.01 -28.97
CA GLY A 133 8.62 -24.68 -28.47
C GLY A 133 7.47 -23.70 -28.37
N VAL A 134 7.84 -22.43 -28.22
CA VAL A 134 6.94 -21.28 -28.08
C VAL A 134 7.08 -20.35 -29.29
N GLU A 135 5.97 -20.00 -29.93
CA GLU A 135 5.93 -19.15 -31.11
C GLU A 135 4.95 -17.99 -30.91
N ILE A 136 5.39 -16.74 -31.16
CA ILE A 136 4.51 -15.58 -31.21
C ILE A 136 4.00 -15.43 -32.63
N LEU A 137 2.69 -15.56 -32.78
CA LEU A 137 1.94 -15.42 -34.02
C LEU A 137 1.27 -14.05 -34.06
N GLN A 138 1.42 -13.32 -35.16
CA GLN A 138 0.71 -12.08 -35.44
C GLN A 138 -0.42 -12.35 -36.44
N ILE A 139 -1.64 -11.96 -36.06
CA ILE A 139 -2.84 -12.11 -36.88
C ILE A 139 -3.01 -10.85 -37.75
N VAL A 140 -2.92 -11.03 -39.07
CA VAL A 140 -3.14 -9.97 -40.07
C VAL A 140 -4.49 -10.19 -40.74
N SER A 141 -5.54 -9.64 -40.13
CA SER A 141 -6.93 -9.80 -40.58
C SER A 141 -7.16 -9.37 -42.03
N GLU A 142 -6.60 -8.23 -42.43
CA GLU A 142 -6.70 -7.66 -43.79
C GLU A 142 -6.20 -8.62 -44.89
N LYS A 143 -5.18 -9.41 -44.59
CA LYS A 143 -4.55 -10.35 -45.53
C LYS A 143 -4.99 -11.79 -45.31
N ARG A 144 -5.85 -12.04 -44.31
CA ARG A 144 -6.26 -13.38 -43.85
C ARG A 144 -5.07 -14.31 -43.64
N GLN A 145 -4.01 -13.80 -43.04
CA GLN A 145 -2.75 -14.51 -42.83
C GLN A 145 -2.30 -14.42 -41.37
N VAL A 146 -1.65 -15.48 -40.91
CA VAL A 146 -0.94 -15.52 -39.63
C VAL A 146 0.55 -15.55 -39.93
N ARG A 147 1.32 -14.69 -39.26
CA ARG A 147 2.78 -14.60 -39.43
C ARG A 147 3.47 -14.92 -38.11
N THR A 148 4.48 -15.77 -38.14
CA THR A 148 5.34 -16.00 -36.97
C THR A 148 6.30 -14.82 -36.83
N VAL A 149 6.23 -14.11 -35.71
CA VAL A 149 7.09 -12.95 -35.40
C VAL A 149 8.37 -13.39 -34.71
N LYS A 150 8.24 -14.30 -33.74
CA LYS A 150 9.36 -14.81 -32.95
C LYS A 150 9.07 -16.25 -32.57
N ALA A 151 10.11 -17.09 -32.56
CA ALA A 151 10.02 -18.47 -32.12
C ALA A 151 11.18 -18.80 -31.19
N LEU A 152 10.92 -19.63 -30.19
CA LEU A 152 11.88 -20.24 -29.29
C LEU A 152 11.72 -21.75 -29.37
N GLN A 153 12.72 -22.44 -29.90
CA GLN A 153 12.72 -23.90 -30.05
C GLN A 153 13.22 -24.56 -28.76
N VAL A 154 12.35 -25.33 -28.11
CA VAL A 154 12.61 -26.10 -26.89
C VAL A 154 11.64 -27.28 -26.87
N ALA A 155 12.13 -28.51 -26.67
CA ALA A 155 11.26 -29.66 -26.50
C ALA A 155 10.50 -29.58 -25.16
N ILE A 156 9.17 -29.52 -25.21
CA ILE A 156 8.29 -29.29 -24.05
C ILE A 156 7.48 -30.56 -23.77
N SER A 157 7.30 -30.92 -22.50
CA SER A 157 6.41 -31.99 -22.05
C SER A 157 5.04 -31.46 -21.59
N TRP A 158 5.04 -30.35 -20.84
CA TRP A 158 3.87 -29.62 -20.39
C TRP A 158 4.25 -28.16 -20.11
N PHE A 159 3.26 -27.27 -19.98
CA PHE A 159 3.48 -25.87 -19.62
C PHE A 159 2.44 -25.37 -18.61
N ALA A 160 2.81 -24.37 -17.82
CA ALA A 160 1.90 -23.61 -16.98
C ALA A 160 2.02 -22.11 -17.31
N TRP A 161 0.92 -21.36 -17.22
CA TRP A 161 0.87 -19.94 -17.58
C TRP A 161 0.52 -19.06 -16.39
N CYS A 162 1.27 -17.96 -16.22
CA CYS A 162 0.94 -16.88 -15.29
C CYS A 162 0.56 -15.62 -16.09
N SER A 163 -0.74 -15.30 -16.11
CA SER A 163 -1.26 -14.11 -16.79
C SER A 163 -0.66 -12.82 -16.26
N ASP A 164 -0.51 -12.72 -14.94
CA ASP A 164 -0.21 -11.46 -14.27
C ASP A 164 1.26 -11.03 -14.52
N ALA A 165 2.16 -12.02 -14.64
CA ALA A 165 3.56 -11.81 -14.95
C ALA A 165 3.91 -11.95 -16.46
N ASN A 166 2.97 -12.44 -17.28
CA ASN A 166 3.22 -12.88 -18.67
C ASN A 166 4.37 -13.89 -18.81
N VAL A 167 4.43 -14.84 -17.88
CA VAL A 167 5.48 -15.88 -17.84
C VAL A 167 4.85 -17.26 -18.05
N ALA A 168 5.41 -18.01 -19.01
CA ALA A 168 5.15 -19.42 -19.18
C ALA A 168 6.24 -20.22 -18.46
N LEU A 169 5.87 -21.16 -17.60
CA LEU A 169 6.81 -22.16 -17.08
C LEU A 169 6.75 -23.38 -17.99
N LEU A 170 7.87 -23.69 -18.64
CA LEU A 170 7.99 -24.82 -19.54
C LEU A 170 8.71 -25.96 -18.83
N CYS A 171 8.14 -27.16 -18.88
CA CYS A 171 8.86 -28.36 -18.50
C CYS A 171 9.54 -28.95 -19.73
N THR A 172 10.87 -29.08 -19.70
CA THR A 172 11.62 -29.64 -20.84
C THR A 172 11.53 -31.16 -20.86
N THR A 173 11.36 -31.73 -22.05
CA THR A 173 11.40 -33.21 -22.22
C THR A 173 12.78 -33.77 -21.87
N GLU A 174 13.83 -33.02 -22.21
CA GLU A 174 15.21 -33.35 -21.86
C GLU A 174 15.52 -32.88 -20.44
N GLY A 175 15.70 -33.83 -19.51
CA GLY A 175 16.14 -33.58 -18.15
C GLY A 175 15.11 -33.01 -17.18
N ASN A 176 13.82 -32.95 -17.57
CA ASN A 176 12.69 -32.53 -16.72
C ASN A 176 12.93 -31.18 -16.01
N ASN A 177 13.58 -30.25 -16.70
CA ASN A 177 13.94 -28.95 -16.13
C ASN A 177 12.76 -27.99 -16.29
N LEU A 178 12.50 -27.21 -15.23
CA LEU A 178 11.52 -26.12 -15.28
C LEU A 178 12.21 -24.85 -15.76
N VAL A 179 11.80 -24.36 -16.92
CA VAL A 179 12.38 -23.18 -17.58
C VAL A 179 11.29 -22.11 -17.72
N PRO A 180 11.38 -21.01 -16.97
CA PRO A 180 10.47 -19.89 -17.15
C PRO A 180 10.83 -19.12 -18.42
N VAL A 181 9.81 -18.70 -19.16
CA VAL A 181 9.93 -17.92 -20.39
C VAL A 181 9.00 -16.72 -20.29
N LEU A 182 9.58 -15.53 -20.30
CA LEU A 182 8.83 -14.28 -20.35
C LEU A 182 8.38 -14.02 -21.80
N VAL A 183 7.08 -13.88 -21.99
CA VAL A 183 6.48 -13.67 -23.31
C VAL A 183 5.83 -12.30 -23.34
N LYS A 184 6.39 -11.39 -24.13
CA LYS A 184 5.87 -10.03 -24.34
C LYS A 184 5.64 -9.79 -25.82
N GLN A 185 5.03 -8.64 -26.15
CA GLN A 185 4.80 -8.24 -27.53
C GLN A 185 6.11 -8.33 -28.35
N LYS A 186 6.10 -9.15 -29.41
CA LYS A 186 7.24 -9.46 -30.30
C LYS A 186 8.52 -10.01 -29.65
N VAL A 187 8.53 -10.27 -28.34
CA VAL A 187 9.74 -10.63 -27.58
C VAL A 187 9.50 -11.88 -26.75
N ILE A 188 10.38 -12.87 -26.93
CA ILE A 188 10.46 -14.07 -26.09
C ILE A 188 11.80 -14.03 -25.37
N THR A 189 11.79 -14.04 -24.04
CA THR A 189 12.99 -14.04 -23.21
C THR A 189 13.02 -15.30 -22.34
N LYS A 190 13.96 -16.20 -22.65
CA LYS A 190 14.24 -17.38 -21.81
C LYS A 190 14.90 -16.91 -20.51
N LEU A 191 14.31 -17.26 -19.38
CA LEU A 191 14.87 -16.99 -18.05
C LEU A 191 15.71 -18.19 -17.57
N PRO A 192 16.58 -18.01 -16.58
CA PRO A 192 17.35 -19.12 -16.03
C PRO A 192 16.41 -20.19 -15.43
N LYS A 193 16.82 -21.46 -15.53
CA LYS A 193 16.04 -22.61 -15.03
C LYS A 193 15.78 -22.49 -13.53
N VAL A 194 14.62 -22.96 -13.07
CA VAL A 194 14.28 -23.05 -11.65
C VAL A 194 15.27 -24.00 -10.98
N ASP A 195 15.83 -23.57 -9.85
CA ASP A 195 16.70 -24.41 -9.05
C ASP A 195 15.87 -25.34 -8.16
N LEU A 196 15.72 -26.60 -8.58
CA LEU A 196 14.97 -27.62 -7.85
C LEU A 196 15.76 -28.27 -6.70
N GLY A 197 17.03 -27.89 -6.51
CA GLY A 197 17.94 -28.42 -5.48
C GLY A 197 18.41 -29.85 -5.71
N THR A 198 17.58 -30.72 -6.29
CA THR A 198 17.91 -32.11 -6.61
C THR A 198 17.96 -32.35 -8.13
N PRO A 199 19.10 -32.83 -8.68
CA PRO A 199 19.21 -33.11 -10.10
C PRO A 199 18.32 -34.29 -10.51
N GLY A 200 17.58 -34.13 -11.61
CA GLY A 200 16.70 -35.19 -12.15
C GLY A 200 15.35 -35.33 -11.44
N ARG A 201 14.99 -34.41 -10.55
CA ARG A 201 13.68 -34.41 -9.90
C ARG A 201 12.56 -34.15 -10.91
N GLU A 202 11.65 -35.11 -11.01
CA GLU A 202 10.49 -34.99 -11.88
C GLU A 202 9.35 -34.22 -11.21
N VAL A 203 8.82 -33.22 -11.91
CA VAL A 203 7.69 -32.41 -11.42
C VAL A 203 6.53 -32.52 -12.40
N GLN A 204 5.36 -32.86 -11.87
CA GLN A 204 4.12 -32.94 -12.65
C GLN A 204 3.42 -31.58 -12.70
N GLU A 205 2.77 -31.27 -13.82
CA GLU A 205 1.98 -30.04 -14.01
C GLU A 205 0.98 -29.81 -12.87
N SER A 206 0.26 -30.86 -12.45
CA SER A 206 -0.77 -30.80 -11.39
C SER A 206 -0.25 -30.41 -10.01
N LYS A 207 1.07 -30.44 -9.80
CA LYS A 207 1.73 -30.07 -8.54
C LYS A 207 2.34 -28.68 -8.57
N VAL A 208 2.29 -28.00 -9.71
CA VAL A 208 2.87 -26.68 -9.89
C VAL A 208 1.77 -25.64 -9.98
N THR A 209 1.96 -24.54 -9.25
CA THR A 209 1.08 -23.37 -9.34
C THR A 209 1.95 -22.13 -9.51
N LEU A 210 1.65 -21.33 -10.53
CA LEU A 210 2.33 -20.07 -10.77
C LEU A 210 1.47 -18.92 -10.26
N GLY A 211 2.05 -18.04 -9.47
CA GLY A 211 1.36 -16.85 -8.98
C GLY A 211 2.32 -15.69 -8.79
N GLN A 212 1.77 -14.54 -8.39
CA GLN A 212 2.56 -13.38 -7.99
C GLN A 212 2.31 -13.11 -6.52
N VAL A 213 3.37 -13.07 -5.71
CA VAL A 213 3.30 -12.80 -4.27
C VAL A 213 4.21 -11.60 -4.00
N TYR A 214 3.65 -10.54 -3.41
CA TYR A 214 4.37 -9.27 -3.19
C TYR A 214 5.01 -8.67 -4.45
N GLY A 215 4.33 -8.81 -5.59
CA GLY A 215 4.84 -8.32 -6.87
C GLY A 215 5.93 -9.19 -7.51
N VAL A 216 6.36 -10.28 -6.85
CA VAL A 216 7.40 -11.20 -7.36
C VAL A 216 6.74 -12.47 -7.90
N LEU A 217 7.21 -12.96 -9.05
CA LEU A 217 6.77 -14.25 -9.59
C LEU A 217 7.20 -15.38 -8.63
N ALA A 218 6.22 -16.18 -8.23
CA ALA A 218 6.40 -17.34 -7.37
C ALA A 218 6.02 -18.62 -8.12
N VAL A 219 6.94 -19.58 -8.13
CA VAL A 219 6.67 -20.97 -8.55
C VAL A 219 6.44 -21.79 -7.28
N LEU A 220 5.18 -22.20 -7.08
CA LEU A 220 4.74 -22.97 -5.93
C LEU A 220 4.72 -24.44 -6.32
N ILE A 221 5.54 -25.27 -5.67
CA ILE A 221 5.67 -26.70 -5.97
C ILE A 221 5.19 -27.50 -4.77
N LEU A 222 4.12 -28.27 -4.96
CA LEU A 222 3.57 -29.16 -3.94
C LEU A 222 4.33 -30.49 -3.93
N GLN A 223 4.90 -30.85 -2.78
CA GLN A 223 5.67 -32.10 -2.65
C GLN A 223 5.51 -32.74 -1.27
N PRO A 224 5.71 -34.07 -1.15
CA PRO A 224 5.89 -34.70 0.15
C PRO A 224 7.29 -34.37 0.70
N ASN A 225 7.37 -34.14 2.00
CA ASN A 225 8.62 -34.05 2.73
C ASN A 225 9.29 -35.44 2.79
N SER A 226 10.57 -35.51 2.42
CA SER A 226 11.33 -36.76 2.36
C SER A 226 11.45 -37.50 3.70
N SER A 227 11.41 -36.81 4.84
CA SER A 227 11.59 -37.44 6.16
C SER A 227 10.27 -37.82 6.81
N THR A 228 9.23 -37.00 6.67
CA THR A 228 7.95 -37.19 7.36
C THR A 228 6.83 -37.72 6.47
N GLY A 229 6.97 -37.62 5.14
CA GLY A 229 5.91 -37.94 4.17
C GLY A 229 4.74 -36.95 4.14
N LEU A 230 4.77 -35.91 4.99
CA LEU A 230 3.75 -34.86 5.03
C LEU A 230 3.91 -33.91 3.85
N MET A 231 2.81 -33.34 3.36
CA MET A 231 2.87 -32.44 2.22
C MET A 231 3.37 -31.05 2.63
N GLU A 232 4.20 -30.46 1.77
CA GLU A 232 4.76 -29.12 1.90
C GLU A 232 4.69 -28.40 0.55
N VAL A 233 4.67 -27.07 0.59
CA VAL A 233 4.76 -26.23 -0.61
C VAL A 233 6.11 -25.53 -0.62
N GLU A 234 6.93 -25.82 -1.62
CA GLU A 234 8.16 -25.07 -1.88
C GLU A 234 7.84 -23.82 -2.69
N VAL A 235 8.27 -22.67 -2.20
CA VAL A 235 8.10 -21.37 -2.86
C VAL A 235 9.44 -20.97 -3.47
N HIS A 236 9.48 -20.97 -4.81
CA HIS A 236 10.64 -20.50 -5.55
C HIS A 236 10.35 -19.09 -6.09
N LEU A 237 11.11 -18.10 -5.64
CA LEU A 237 10.91 -16.70 -6.00
C LEU A 237 11.90 -16.25 -7.07
N LEU A 238 11.42 -15.51 -8.07
CA LEU A 238 12.25 -14.86 -9.08
C LEU A 238 12.72 -13.48 -8.58
N ASN A 239 13.80 -13.46 -7.81
CA ASN A 239 14.31 -12.26 -7.10
C ASN A 239 15.12 -11.29 -7.97
N GLY A 240 14.71 -11.04 -9.22
CA GLY A 240 15.30 -10.00 -10.07
C GLY A 240 15.61 -10.46 -11.50
N PRO A 241 15.90 -9.50 -12.40
CA PRO A 241 16.17 -9.79 -13.80
C PRO A 241 17.47 -10.61 -13.96
N GLY A 242 17.39 -11.70 -14.72
CA GLY A 242 18.55 -12.56 -15.02
C GLY A 242 18.95 -13.54 -13.93
N LEU A 243 18.27 -13.55 -12.78
CA LEU A 243 18.46 -14.56 -11.72
C LEU A 243 17.54 -15.77 -11.94
N ALA A 244 17.99 -16.93 -11.49
CA ALA A 244 17.16 -18.13 -11.44
C ALA A 244 16.15 -18.04 -10.30
N PRO A 245 14.91 -18.53 -10.46
CA PRO A 245 14.02 -18.76 -9.32
C PRO A 245 14.66 -19.74 -8.33
N ARG A 246 14.83 -19.29 -7.08
CA ARG A 246 15.45 -20.07 -6.01
C ARG A 246 14.44 -20.42 -4.94
N LYS A 247 14.60 -21.59 -4.34
CA LYS A 247 13.85 -22.00 -3.16
C LYS A 247 14.19 -21.06 -2.00
N CYS A 248 13.23 -20.23 -1.60
CA CYS A 248 13.41 -19.28 -0.49
C CYS A 248 12.52 -19.62 0.70
N HIS A 249 11.35 -20.22 0.44
CA HIS A 249 10.40 -20.55 1.50
C HIS A 249 9.82 -21.96 1.37
N VAL A 250 9.48 -22.56 2.50
CA VAL A 250 8.75 -23.83 2.57
C VAL A 250 7.55 -23.67 3.49
N LEU A 251 6.36 -23.99 3.00
CA LEU A 251 5.12 -23.94 3.77
C LEU A 251 4.80 -25.35 4.28
N ARG A 252 4.87 -25.53 5.61
CA ARG A 252 4.58 -26.83 6.24
C ARG A 252 3.07 -26.99 6.40
N LEU A 253 2.47 -27.87 5.60
CA LEU A 253 1.01 -28.09 5.65
C LEU A 253 0.61 -29.05 6.77
N SER A 254 1.51 -29.97 7.14
CA SER A 254 1.29 -31.01 8.15
C SER A 254 0.07 -31.90 7.89
N LEU A 255 -0.30 -32.04 6.61
CA LEU A 255 -1.45 -32.81 6.14
C LEU A 255 -1.04 -33.64 4.91
N ILE A 256 -1.83 -34.67 4.59
CA ILE A 256 -1.67 -35.52 3.40
C ILE A 256 -3.00 -35.53 2.65
N GLY A 257 -2.95 -35.47 1.32
CA GLY A 257 -4.15 -35.51 0.50
C GLY A 257 -4.06 -34.62 -0.73
N ARG A 258 -5.23 -34.22 -1.23
CA ARG A 258 -5.37 -33.31 -2.38
C ARG A 258 -5.40 -31.87 -1.90
N PHE A 259 -4.52 -31.07 -2.48
CA PHE A 259 -4.41 -29.65 -2.19
C PHE A 259 -4.63 -28.82 -3.44
N ALA A 260 -5.17 -27.63 -3.24
CA ALA A 260 -5.20 -26.58 -4.23
C ALA A 260 -4.62 -25.29 -3.62
N ILE A 261 -4.06 -24.43 -4.46
CA ILE A 261 -3.37 -23.22 -4.01
C ILE A 261 -3.96 -22.01 -4.72
N ASN A 262 -4.26 -20.96 -3.95
CA ASN A 262 -4.64 -19.65 -4.44
C ASN A 262 -3.76 -18.57 -3.80
N THR A 263 -3.64 -17.44 -4.48
CA THR A 263 -3.01 -16.24 -3.94
C THR A 263 -4.10 -15.19 -3.69
N VAL A 264 -4.27 -14.76 -2.43
CA VAL A 264 -5.31 -13.78 -2.06
C VAL A 264 -4.66 -12.66 -1.26
N ASP A 265 -4.67 -11.44 -1.79
CA ASP A 265 -4.08 -10.26 -1.13
C ASP A 265 -2.62 -10.48 -0.70
N ASN A 266 -1.77 -11.09 -1.55
CA ASN A 266 -0.39 -11.52 -1.24
C ASN A 266 -0.25 -12.64 -0.19
N LEU A 267 -1.34 -13.31 0.23
CA LEU A 267 -1.28 -14.55 1.01
C LEU A 267 -1.33 -15.77 0.11
N ILE A 268 -0.59 -16.80 0.50
CA ILE A 268 -0.72 -18.13 -0.10
C ILE A 268 -1.77 -18.88 0.70
N VAL A 269 -2.90 -19.16 0.06
CA VAL A 269 -4.02 -19.91 0.61
C VAL A 269 -3.95 -21.33 0.08
N VAL A 270 -3.78 -22.30 0.97
CA VAL A 270 -3.70 -23.71 0.61
C VAL A 270 -4.96 -24.43 1.08
N HIS A 271 -5.79 -24.84 0.13
CA HIS A 271 -7.03 -25.54 0.36
C HIS A 271 -6.77 -27.05 0.46
N HIS A 272 -7.24 -27.69 1.52
CA HIS A 272 -7.17 -29.13 1.70
C HIS A 272 -8.56 -29.74 1.54
N GLN A 273 -8.72 -30.57 0.51
CA GLN A 273 -10.03 -31.11 0.14
C GLN A 273 -10.59 -32.09 1.18
N ALA A 274 -9.76 -33.00 1.71
CA ALA A 274 -10.24 -34.06 2.60
C ALA A 274 -10.74 -33.53 3.96
N SER A 275 -10.14 -32.46 4.48
CA SER A 275 -10.62 -31.80 5.72
C SER A 275 -11.58 -30.64 5.47
N ALA A 276 -11.82 -30.26 4.21
CA ALA A 276 -12.60 -29.08 3.84
C ALA A 276 -12.14 -27.79 4.58
N THR A 277 -10.83 -27.60 4.69
CA THR A 277 -10.22 -26.43 5.34
C THR A 277 -9.21 -25.73 4.44
N SER A 278 -8.98 -24.45 4.71
CA SER A 278 -7.96 -23.61 4.06
C SER A 278 -6.89 -23.24 5.08
N LEU A 279 -5.62 -23.31 4.70
CA LEU A 279 -4.48 -22.86 5.48
C LEU A 279 -3.99 -21.52 4.91
N LEU A 280 -3.60 -20.58 5.78
CA LEU A 280 -3.04 -19.29 5.37
C LEU A 280 -1.56 -19.24 5.68
N PHE A 281 -0.78 -18.79 4.69
CA PHE A 281 0.64 -18.52 4.83
C PHE A 281 0.98 -17.13 4.29
N ASP A 282 1.92 -16.48 4.96
CA ASP A 282 2.45 -15.18 4.58
C ASP A 282 3.97 -15.27 4.59
N ILE A 283 4.58 -15.17 3.41
CA ILE A 283 6.04 -15.26 3.26
C ILE A 283 6.77 -14.02 3.80
N ALA A 284 6.07 -12.92 4.06
CA ALA A 284 6.64 -11.71 4.67
C ALA A 284 6.75 -11.80 6.19
N LEU A 285 6.06 -12.75 6.83
CA LEU A 285 6.20 -12.99 8.27
C LEU A 285 7.48 -13.78 8.55
N SER A 286 7.97 -13.66 9.79
CA SER A 286 9.11 -14.45 10.23
C SER A 286 8.77 -15.94 10.32
N GLY A 287 9.75 -16.77 9.97
CA GLY A 287 9.70 -18.22 10.07
C GLY A 287 11.03 -18.80 10.56
N GLU A 288 11.09 -20.11 10.67
CA GLU A 288 12.31 -20.83 11.07
C GLU A 288 13.28 -20.88 9.90
N ILE A 289 14.51 -20.37 10.04
CA ILE A 289 15.50 -20.32 8.95
C ILE A 289 16.45 -21.50 9.09
N ILE A 290 16.52 -22.34 8.05
CA ILE A 290 17.44 -23.48 7.93
C ILE A 290 18.04 -23.43 6.52
N ASP A 291 19.38 -23.41 6.43
CA ASP A 291 20.13 -23.37 5.16
C ASP A 291 19.66 -22.27 4.19
N ASP A 292 19.47 -21.04 4.69
CA ASP A 292 18.99 -19.87 3.93
C ASP A 292 17.55 -20.01 3.37
N VAL A 293 16.81 -21.04 3.80
CA VAL A 293 15.40 -21.27 3.49
C VAL A 293 14.54 -21.00 4.73
N THR A 294 13.48 -20.21 4.57
CA THR A 294 12.55 -19.90 5.65
C THR A 294 11.37 -20.86 5.65
N TYR A 295 11.17 -21.57 6.75
CA TYR A 295 10.07 -22.50 6.97
C TYR A 295 8.93 -21.80 7.71
N HIS A 296 7.73 -21.91 7.14
CA HIS A 296 6.53 -21.24 7.64
C HIS A 296 5.52 -22.25 8.18
N ALA A 297 4.97 -21.92 9.34
CA ALA A 297 3.76 -22.53 9.87
C ALA A 297 2.53 -21.68 9.49
N PRO A 298 1.32 -22.29 9.42
CA PRO A 298 0.10 -21.53 9.17
C PRO A 298 -0.07 -20.37 10.16
N ILE A 299 -0.53 -19.21 9.67
CA ILE A 299 -0.68 -17.99 10.48
C ILE A 299 -1.70 -18.22 11.62
N THR A 300 -2.76 -18.96 11.30
CA THR A 300 -3.84 -19.32 12.22
C THR A 300 -4.24 -20.79 11.98
N PRO A 301 -4.94 -21.43 12.93
CA PRO A 301 -5.50 -22.76 12.70
C PRO A 301 -6.38 -22.81 11.45
N ALA A 302 -6.36 -23.96 10.75
CA ALA A 302 -7.12 -24.16 9.52
C ALA A 302 -8.63 -23.96 9.75
N ARG A 303 -9.28 -23.19 8.88
CA ARG A 303 -10.74 -22.97 8.90
C ARG A 303 -11.33 -23.27 7.53
N SER A 304 -12.59 -23.70 7.53
CA SER A 304 -13.35 -23.84 6.29
C SER A 304 -13.65 -22.47 5.67
N ILE A 305 -13.91 -22.44 4.35
CA ILE A 305 -14.42 -21.23 3.69
C ILE A 305 -15.79 -20.93 4.31
N LYS A 306 -16.12 -19.66 4.47
CA LYS A 306 -17.42 -19.24 5.02
C LYS A 306 -18.55 -19.90 4.21
N PRO A 307 -19.50 -20.60 4.86
CA PRO A 307 -20.66 -21.19 4.19
C PRO A 307 -21.35 -20.15 3.31
N PHE A 308 -21.66 -20.55 2.07
CA PHE A 308 -22.23 -19.66 1.07
C PHE A 308 -23.52 -20.26 0.50
N ALA A 309 -24.55 -19.43 0.42
CA ALA A 309 -25.86 -19.83 -0.03
C ALA A 309 -26.28 -18.99 -1.24
N LEU A 310 -26.65 -19.65 -2.33
CA LEU A 310 -27.13 -19.03 -3.55
C LEU A 310 -28.65 -18.90 -3.51
N LYS A 311 -29.18 -17.71 -3.76
CA LYS A 311 -30.59 -17.53 -4.10
C LYS A 311 -30.81 -17.92 -5.55
N LEU A 312 -31.52 -19.02 -5.82
CA LEU A 312 -31.84 -19.42 -7.18
C LEU A 312 -33.02 -18.59 -7.70
N PRO A 313 -32.96 -18.09 -8.94
CA PRO A 313 -34.12 -17.48 -9.59
C PRO A 313 -35.02 -18.62 -10.08
N SER A 314 -35.84 -19.18 -9.19
CA SER A 314 -36.88 -20.15 -9.54
C SER A 314 -38.25 -19.45 -9.60
N LEU A 315 -39.11 -19.88 -10.52
CA LEU A 315 -40.50 -19.44 -10.77
C LEU A 315 -41.47 -19.60 -9.56
N SER A 316 -40.97 -19.92 -8.38
CA SER A 316 -41.74 -20.10 -7.15
C SER A 316 -41.54 -18.90 -6.21
N PRO A 317 -42.62 -18.34 -5.61
CA PRO A 317 -42.56 -17.14 -4.77
C PRO A 317 -41.66 -17.27 -3.52
N ASP A 318 -41.27 -18.49 -3.13
CA ASP A 318 -40.42 -18.74 -1.95
C ASP A 318 -38.91 -18.86 -2.23
N GLY A 319 -38.44 -18.61 -3.47
CA GLY A 319 -37.01 -18.50 -3.83
C GLY A 319 -36.07 -19.47 -3.12
N GLN A 320 -35.92 -20.70 -3.64
CA GLN A 320 -35.08 -21.72 -3.01
C GLN A 320 -33.64 -21.22 -2.79
N ILE A 321 -33.21 -21.24 -1.53
CA ILE A 321 -31.83 -20.98 -1.13
C ILE A 321 -31.05 -22.29 -1.24
N LEU A 322 -30.12 -22.38 -2.19
CA LEU A 322 -29.23 -23.51 -2.35
C LEU A 322 -27.95 -23.28 -1.53
N GLN A 323 -27.69 -24.14 -0.55
CA GLN A 323 -26.40 -24.17 0.15
C GLN A 323 -25.35 -24.79 -0.77
N CYS A 324 -24.28 -24.05 -1.03
CA CYS A 324 -23.20 -24.53 -1.89
C CYS A 324 -22.32 -25.53 -1.14
N GLU A 325 -22.02 -26.67 -1.77
CA GLU A 325 -21.04 -27.62 -1.27
C GLU A 325 -19.63 -27.04 -1.46
N LEU A 326 -19.02 -26.61 -0.35
CA LEU A 326 -17.66 -26.09 -0.37
C LEU A 326 -16.64 -27.24 -0.57
N TYR A 327 -15.55 -26.97 -1.27
CA TYR A 327 -14.48 -27.95 -1.56
C TYR A 327 -14.94 -29.16 -2.39
N SER A 328 -16.00 -28.99 -3.17
CA SER A 328 -16.52 -30.04 -4.05
C SER A 328 -15.42 -30.58 -4.97
N THR A 329 -15.52 -31.86 -5.32
CA THR A 329 -14.60 -32.51 -6.28
C THR A 329 -14.66 -31.93 -7.69
N HIS A 330 -15.66 -31.08 -7.95
CA HIS A 330 -15.89 -30.41 -9.23
C HIS A 330 -15.34 -28.98 -9.29
N TRP A 331 -14.75 -28.50 -8.20
CA TRP A 331 -14.12 -27.19 -8.18
C TRP A 331 -12.82 -27.19 -8.95
N VAL A 332 -12.66 -26.17 -9.79
CA VAL A 332 -11.40 -25.85 -10.45
C VAL A 332 -10.97 -24.48 -9.95
N LEU A 333 -9.71 -24.38 -9.53
CA LEU A 333 -9.15 -23.16 -8.95
C LEU A 333 -8.17 -22.55 -9.95
N PHE A 334 -8.31 -21.25 -10.16
CA PHE A 334 -7.45 -20.46 -11.04
C PHE A 334 -6.82 -19.30 -10.29
N GLN A 335 -5.63 -18.89 -10.71
CA GLN A 335 -4.89 -17.80 -10.09
C GLN A 335 -5.45 -16.43 -10.53
N PRO A 336 -5.40 -15.42 -9.64
CA PRO A 336 -4.89 -15.50 -8.27
C PRO A 336 -5.89 -16.13 -7.29
N ASN A 337 -7.18 -15.77 -7.36
CA ASN A 337 -8.17 -16.05 -6.33
C ASN A 337 -9.53 -16.52 -6.90
N ILE A 338 -9.54 -17.30 -7.98
CA ILE A 338 -10.76 -17.68 -8.70
C ILE A 338 -11.15 -19.13 -8.38
N VAL A 339 -12.44 -19.36 -8.14
CA VAL A 339 -13.02 -20.69 -7.96
C VAL A 339 -14.19 -20.84 -8.93
N ILE A 340 -14.17 -21.91 -9.72
CA ILE A 340 -15.21 -22.23 -10.70
C ILE A 340 -15.82 -23.58 -10.35
N ASP A 341 -17.14 -23.62 -10.19
CA ASP A 341 -17.92 -24.85 -10.15
C ASP A 341 -18.68 -25.00 -11.47
N ALA A 342 -18.13 -25.87 -12.33
CA ALA A 342 -18.68 -26.11 -13.65
C ALA A 342 -20.04 -26.82 -13.62
N LYS A 343 -20.37 -27.57 -12.55
CA LYS A 343 -21.66 -28.25 -12.40
C LYS A 343 -22.74 -27.30 -11.90
N LEU A 344 -22.40 -26.42 -10.97
CA LEU A 344 -23.33 -25.38 -10.49
C LEU A 344 -23.46 -24.22 -11.49
N GLY A 345 -22.54 -24.09 -12.44
CA GLY A 345 -22.55 -22.99 -13.40
C GLY A 345 -22.18 -21.66 -12.72
N CYS A 346 -21.27 -21.68 -11.75
CA CYS A 346 -20.95 -20.52 -10.93
C CYS A 346 -19.43 -20.30 -10.85
N MET A 347 -19.04 -19.04 -10.91
CA MET A 347 -17.68 -18.56 -10.69
C MET A 347 -17.68 -17.51 -9.59
N TRP A 348 -16.72 -17.65 -8.68
CA TRP A 348 -16.52 -16.78 -7.54
C TRP A 348 -15.08 -16.32 -7.45
N TYR A 349 -14.89 -15.21 -6.74
CA TYR A 349 -13.60 -14.77 -6.25
C TYR A 349 -13.49 -15.06 -4.76
N LEU A 350 -12.36 -15.62 -4.34
CA LEU A 350 -12.02 -15.76 -2.93
C LEU A 350 -11.62 -14.38 -2.38
N ARG A 351 -12.21 -14.02 -1.24
CA ARG A 351 -11.94 -12.79 -0.50
C ARG A 351 -11.41 -13.13 0.88
N LEU A 352 -10.49 -12.29 1.34
CA LEU A 352 -9.92 -12.36 2.68
C LEU A 352 -10.74 -11.47 3.62
N ALA A 353 -11.30 -12.06 4.67
CA ALA A 353 -11.95 -11.35 5.75
C ALA A 353 -10.93 -11.10 6.87
N ILE A 354 -10.42 -9.87 6.96
CA ILE A 354 -9.33 -9.50 7.88
C ILE A 354 -9.81 -9.37 9.34
N GLU A 355 -11.03 -8.88 9.58
CA GLU A 355 -11.55 -8.67 10.94
C GLU A 355 -11.59 -9.97 11.79
N PRO A 356 -12.05 -11.12 11.25
CA PRO A 356 -11.87 -12.43 11.89
C PRO A 356 -10.41 -12.77 12.26
N LEU A 357 -9.44 -12.40 11.41
CA LEU A 357 -8.03 -12.68 11.64
C LEU A 357 -7.45 -11.87 12.80
N CYS A 358 -7.94 -10.65 13.04
CA CYS A 358 -7.56 -9.84 14.20
C CYS A 358 -7.87 -10.53 15.55
N HIS A 359 -8.86 -11.43 15.56
CA HIS A 359 -9.24 -12.23 16.74
C HIS A 359 -8.49 -13.56 16.81
N LEU A 360 -8.12 -14.14 15.67
CA LEU A 360 -7.44 -15.44 15.60
C LEU A 360 -5.92 -15.35 15.80
N ILE A 361 -5.30 -14.21 15.46
CA ILE A 361 -3.87 -13.97 15.66
C ILE A 361 -3.66 -13.38 17.06
N SER A 362 -3.21 -14.21 18.00
CA SER A 362 -3.00 -13.81 19.39
C SER A 362 -1.83 -12.83 19.57
N ASP A 363 -0.75 -13.03 18.83
CA ASP A 363 0.44 -12.18 18.89
C ASP A 363 0.19 -10.84 18.18
N ARG A 364 0.18 -9.75 18.96
CA ARG A 364 -0.09 -8.39 18.48
C ARG A 364 1.01 -7.83 17.57
N ILE A 365 2.25 -8.26 17.78
CA ILE A 365 3.38 -7.83 16.95
C ILE A 365 3.27 -8.49 15.57
N ARG A 366 3.03 -9.80 15.55
CA ARG A 366 2.80 -10.55 14.30
C ARG A 366 1.54 -10.09 13.57
N LEU A 367 0.47 -9.77 14.30
CA LEU A 367 -0.74 -9.17 13.73
C LEU A 367 -0.43 -7.82 13.07
N THR A 368 0.43 -7.00 13.67
CA THR A 368 0.84 -5.71 13.10
C THR A 368 1.61 -5.90 11.80
N GLU A 369 2.62 -6.79 11.77
CA GLU A 369 3.35 -7.14 10.54
C GLU A 369 2.40 -7.61 9.43
N PHE A 370 1.46 -8.48 9.79
CA PHE A 370 0.46 -9.01 8.87
C PHE A 370 -0.42 -7.90 8.30
N LEU A 371 -1.00 -7.04 9.15
CA LEU A 371 -1.92 -5.98 8.74
C LEU A 371 -1.24 -4.92 7.88
N LEU A 372 0.02 -4.58 8.16
CA LEU A 372 0.77 -3.58 7.38
C LEU A 372 1.00 -4.02 5.91
N GLN A 373 0.75 -5.28 5.59
CA GLN A 373 0.89 -5.87 4.25
C GLN A 373 -0.45 -6.21 3.57
N ARG A 374 -1.60 -5.82 4.17
CA ARG A 374 -2.94 -6.10 3.61
C ARG A 374 -3.58 -4.87 2.97
N SER A 375 -4.33 -5.07 1.90
CA SER A 375 -5.02 -3.98 1.18
C SER A 375 -6.06 -3.22 2.03
N CYS A 376 -6.76 -3.88 2.98
CA CYS A 376 -7.62 -3.20 3.97
C CYS A 376 -6.97 -3.06 5.36
N GLY A 377 -5.64 -3.17 5.43
CA GLY A 377 -4.89 -3.23 6.68
C GLY A 377 -4.91 -1.93 7.50
N LYS A 378 -4.92 -0.75 6.85
CA LYS A 378 -4.90 0.56 7.54
C LYS A 378 -6.05 0.69 8.54
N GLN A 379 -7.29 0.51 8.07
CA GLN A 379 -8.49 0.66 8.90
C GLN A 379 -8.50 -0.31 10.08
N MET A 380 -8.10 -1.56 9.84
CA MET A 380 -8.05 -2.58 10.89
C MET A 380 -6.92 -2.31 11.88
N MET A 381 -5.76 -1.84 11.42
CA MET A 381 -4.65 -1.48 12.30
C MET A 381 -5.02 -0.32 13.22
N LEU A 382 -5.69 0.72 12.71
CA LEU A 382 -6.19 1.81 13.54
C LEU A 382 -7.23 1.34 14.57
N LYS A 383 -8.14 0.43 14.19
CA LYS A 383 -9.07 -0.21 15.13
C LYS A 383 -8.35 -0.99 16.23
N VAL A 384 -7.35 -1.81 15.86
CA VAL A 384 -6.54 -2.59 16.81
C VAL A 384 -5.78 -1.67 17.76
N LEU A 385 -5.17 -0.58 17.25
CA LEU A 385 -4.49 0.41 18.09
C LEU A 385 -5.45 1.07 19.08
N ARG A 386 -6.64 1.50 18.65
CA ARG A 386 -7.67 2.04 19.54
C ARG A 386 -8.08 1.05 20.62
N GLN A 387 -8.18 -0.24 20.30
CA GLN A 387 -8.49 -1.28 21.28
C GLN A 387 -7.34 -1.53 22.26
N LEU A 388 -6.09 -1.50 21.80
CA LEU A 388 -4.90 -1.67 22.65
C LEU A 388 -4.71 -0.51 23.62
N VAL A 389 -5.15 0.69 23.21
CA VAL A 389 -5.00 1.94 23.94
C VAL A 389 -6.31 2.36 24.65
N ASN A 390 -7.33 1.49 24.67
CA ASN A 390 -8.66 1.80 25.20
C ASN A 390 -8.65 2.25 26.68
N ASP A 391 -9.73 2.87 27.14
CA ASP A 391 -9.91 3.47 28.47
C ASP A 391 -9.51 2.59 29.67
N GLN A 392 -9.56 1.25 29.52
CA GLN A 392 -9.17 0.29 30.54
C GLN A 392 -7.66 -0.03 30.55
N TYR A 393 -6.84 0.71 29.79
CA TYR A 393 -5.41 0.47 29.67
C TYR A 393 -4.70 0.64 31.01
N LYS A 394 -3.96 -0.40 31.43
CA LYS A 394 -3.22 -0.44 32.71
C LYS A 394 -1.70 -0.33 32.55
N GLY A 395 -1.19 0.05 31.37
CA GLY A 395 0.26 0.15 31.13
C GLY A 395 0.99 -1.18 30.87
N THR A 396 0.29 -2.32 30.88
CA THR A 396 0.92 -3.65 30.75
C THR A 396 1.46 -3.95 29.36
N LEU A 397 1.00 -3.24 28.33
CA LEU A 397 1.38 -3.49 26.92
C LEU A 397 2.37 -2.45 26.37
N LEU A 398 3.05 -1.66 27.21
CA LEU A 398 4.00 -0.63 26.74
C LEU A 398 5.10 -1.18 25.82
N PRO A 399 5.81 -2.29 26.15
CA PRO A 399 6.85 -2.83 25.27
C PRO A 399 6.31 -3.34 23.92
N VAL A 400 5.07 -3.84 23.94
CA VAL A 400 4.37 -4.29 22.73
C VAL A 400 4.03 -3.09 21.85
N LEU A 401 3.50 -2.01 22.44
CA LEU A 401 3.19 -0.76 21.74
C LEU A 401 4.45 -0.09 21.18
N GLU A 402 5.55 -0.08 21.92
CA GLU A 402 6.85 0.40 21.44
C GLU A 402 7.26 -0.33 20.15
N THR A 403 7.21 -1.67 20.17
CA THR A 403 7.55 -2.48 18.99
C THR A 403 6.57 -2.24 17.83
N ILE A 404 5.29 -2.02 18.12
CA ILE A 404 4.27 -1.71 17.10
C ILE A 404 4.54 -0.34 16.47
N PHE A 405 4.81 0.68 17.27
CA PHE A 405 5.17 2.01 16.78
C PHE A 405 6.43 1.96 15.93
N ASP A 406 7.43 1.18 16.33
CA ASP A 406 8.65 1.01 15.55
C ASP A 406 8.39 0.40 14.18
N ARG A 407 7.52 -0.61 14.09
CA ARG A 407 7.16 -1.23 12.80
C ARG A 407 6.40 -0.26 11.90
N ILE A 408 5.48 0.51 12.47
CA ILE A 408 4.71 1.53 11.73
C ILE A 408 5.65 2.64 11.22
N ASN A 409 6.45 3.22 12.13
CA ASN A 409 7.31 4.35 11.83
C ASN A 409 8.48 3.96 10.92
N LYS A 410 8.94 2.70 10.93
CA LYS A 410 9.91 2.19 9.94
C LYS A 410 9.37 2.29 8.51
N ILE A 411 8.12 1.89 8.28
CA ILE A 411 7.48 1.98 6.96
C ILE A 411 7.25 3.46 6.59
N TYR A 412 6.72 4.24 7.52
CA TYR A 412 6.49 5.67 7.32
C TYR A 412 7.79 6.42 6.99
N ALA A 413 8.88 6.17 7.72
CA ALA A 413 10.19 6.78 7.47
C ALA A 413 10.74 6.42 6.09
N SER A 414 10.63 5.15 5.68
CA SER A 414 11.04 4.71 4.34
C SER A 414 10.26 5.46 3.25
N TRP A 415 8.96 5.68 3.45
CA TRP A 415 8.13 6.43 2.51
C TRP A 415 8.52 7.91 2.45
N VAL A 416 8.64 8.59 3.60
CA VAL A 416 9.05 10.01 3.66
C VAL A 416 10.41 10.22 3.00
N GLN A 417 11.37 9.32 3.22
CA GLN A 417 12.68 9.37 2.58
C GLN A 417 12.58 9.22 1.05
N MET A 418 11.77 8.28 0.57
CA MET A 418 11.54 8.10 -0.88
C MET A 418 10.86 9.32 -1.51
N GLU A 419 9.88 9.90 -0.83
CA GLU A 419 9.17 11.09 -1.30
C GLU A 419 10.11 12.31 -1.38
N LEU A 420 10.97 12.51 -0.38
CA LEU A 420 11.98 13.57 -0.38
C LEU A 420 13.01 13.39 -1.52
N GLN A 421 13.45 12.16 -1.79
CA GLN A 421 14.35 11.86 -2.91
C GLN A 421 13.69 12.15 -4.26
N SER A 422 12.40 11.80 -4.41
CA SER A 422 11.62 12.10 -5.61
C SER A 422 11.53 13.60 -5.89
N GLN A 423 11.34 14.42 -4.86
CA GLN A 423 11.23 15.88 -4.97
C GLN A 423 12.57 16.57 -5.23
N THR A 424 13.69 16.00 -4.76
CA THR A 424 15.03 16.60 -4.87
C THR A 424 15.82 16.17 -6.12
N ALA A 425 15.43 15.08 -6.79
CA ALA A 425 16.10 14.53 -7.96
C ALA A 425 15.74 15.20 -9.31
N GLN A 426 15.49 16.51 -9.35
CA GLN A 426 15.27 17.28 -10.59
C GLN A 426 16.53 18.07 -11.01
N PRO A 427 17.44 17.51 -11.83
CA PRO A 427 18.38 18.32 -12.60
C PRO A 427 17.69 18.84 -13.88
N SER A 428 17.77 20.15 -14.11
CA SER A 428 17.08 20.90 -15.17
C SER A 428 17.46 20.53 -16.62
N ASN A 429 18.35 19.57 -16.88
CA ASN A 429 19.04 19.43 -18.17
C ASN A 429 19.15 18.01 -18.74
N VAL A 430 18.35 17.03 -18.33
CA VAL A 430 18.33 15.71 -18.99
C VAL A 430 16.90 15.36 -19.41
N LYS A 431 16.71 15.12 -20.73
CA LYS A 431 15.46 14.59 -21.29
C LYS A 431 15.13 13.28 -20.58
N THR A 432 14.03 13.30 -19.86
CA THR A 432 13.55 12.30 -18.90
C THR A 432 13.39 10.93 -19.54
N THR A 433 14.27 10.00 -19.16
CA THR A 433 13.92 8.58 -19.06
C THR A 433 12.84 8.44 -17.99
N ILE A 434 11.79 7.68 -18.30
CA ILE A 434 10.60 7.41 -17.48
C ILE A 434 10.98 7.22 -16.00
N VAL A 435 10.70 8.22 -15.17
CA VAL A 435 10.79 8.10 -13.71
C VAL A 435 9.71 7.09 -13.32
N LYS A 436 10.11 5.90 -12.84
CA LYS A 436 9.18 4.97 -12.20
C LYS A 436 8.56 5.72 -11.02
N GLN A 437 7.29 6.10 -11.13
CA GLN A 437 6.52 6.63 -10.01
C GLN A 437 6.63 5.63 -8.85
N SER A 438 7.15 6.08 -7.71
CA SER A 438 7.24 5.23 -6.52
C SER A 438 5.83 4.92 -6.03
N THR A 439 5.47 3.65 -6.00
CA THR A 439 4.19 3.22 -5.44
C THR A 439 4.24 3.32 -3.92
N PRO A 440 3.20 3.88 -3.27
CA PRO A 440 3.12 3.88 -1.81
C PRO A 440 3.15 2.46 -1.25
N PRO A 441 3.63 2.29 0.00
CA PRO A 441 3.50 1.01 0.68
C PRO A 441 2.03 0.62 0.79
N ILE A 442 1.75 -0.69 0.90
CA ILE A 442 0.38 -1.23 0.93
C ILE A 442 -0.44 -0.56 2.04
N VAL A 443 0.16 -0.39 3.22
CA VAL A 443 -0.42 0.37 4.33
C VAL A 443 0.55 1.46 4.77
N LEU A 444 0.07 2.70 4.70
CA LEU A 444 0.75 3.87 5.24
C LEU A 444 -0.10 4.44 6.39
N ILE A 445 0.45 4.42 7.60
CA ILE A 445 -0.12 5.10 8.77
C ILE A 445 0.68 6.38 8.96
N GLU A 446 0.00 7.50 8.85
CA GLU A 446 0.58 8.82 8.96
C GLU A 446 0.48 9.32 10.41
N GLN A 447 1.23 10.38 10.73
CA GLN A 447 1.18 10.95 12.09
C GLN A 447 -0.22 11.48 12.43
N LEU A 448 -0.97 12.00 11.46
CA LEU A 448 -2.37 12.43 11.68
C LEU A 448 -3.28 11.28 12.11
N ASP A 449 -3.14 10.08 11.50
CA ASP A 449 -3.91 8.91 11.91
C ASP A 449 -3.62 8.52 13.37
N MET A 450 -2.35 8.66 13.80
CA MET A 450 -1.93 8.40 15.18
C MET A 450 -2.43 9.47 16.15
N VAL A 451 -2.44 10.75 15.72
CA VAL A 451 -3.00 11.85 16.51
C VAL A 451 -4.49 11.62 16.79
N GLU A 452 -5.29 11.15 15.82
CA GLU A 452 -6.70 10.79 16.08
C GLU A 452 -6.85 9.70 17.16
N ILE A 453 -5.95 8.72 17.19
CA ILE A 453 -5.95 7.67 18.22
C ILE A 453 -5.61 8.28 19.58
N PHE A 454 -4.56 9.09 19.65
CA PHE A 454 -4.16 9.72 20.91
C PHE A 454 -5.21 10.72 21.42
N GLN A 455 -5.91 11.44 20.54
CA GLN A 455 -7.01 12.34 20.93
C GLN A 455 -8.11 11.62 21.69
N SER A 456 -8.41 10.37 21.34
CA SER A 456 -9.43 9.57 22.04
C SER A 456 -9.06 9.25 23.50
N ILE A 457 -7.78 9.34 23.85
CA ILE A 457 -7.25 9.11 25.20
C ILE A 457 -6.64 10.37 25.81
N ALA A 458 -6.94 11.57 25.31
CA ALA A 458 -6.41 12.80 25.88
C ALA A 458 -6.74 12.91 27.39
N GLN A 459 -5.82 13.51 28.17
CA GLN A 459 -5.97 13.74 29.61
C GLN A 459 -6.04 12.47 30.48
N ARG A 460 -5.65 11.31 29.94
CA ARG A 460 -5.52 10.06 30.71
C ARG A 460 -4.10 9.94 31.27
N PRO A 461 -3.90 9.30 32.44
CA PRO A 461 -2.59 9.27 33.12
C PRO A 461 -1.46 8.58 32.34
N TYR A 462 -1.79 7.73 31.36
CA TYR A 462 -0.83 7.01 30.54
C TYR A 462 -0.54 7.67 29.18
N THR A 463 -1.26 8.75 28.84
CA THR A 463 -1.19 9.38 27.51
C THR A 463 0.15 10.06 27.28
N GLU A 464 0.70 10.74 28.29
CA GLU A 464 2.06 11.28 28.23
C GLU A 464 3.08 10.20 27.90
N THR A 465 3.05 9.06 28.60
CA THR A 465 3.98 7.95 28.37
C THR A 465 3.86 7.39 26.95
N LEU A 466 2.64 7.22 26.43
CA LEU A 466 2.41 6.71 25.07
C LEU A 466 2.89 7.69 24.00
N LEU A 467 2.63 8.99 24.18
CA LEU A 467 3.10 10.04 23.29
C LEU A 467 4.64 10.10 23.28
N MET A 468 5.28 9.96 24.45
CA MET A 468 6.73 9.91 24.56
C MET A 468 7.33 8.68 23.89
N LEU A 469 6.71 7.50 24.03
CA LEU A 469 7.13 6.28 23.33
C LEU A 469 7.00 6.43 21.81
N TYR A 470 5.89 7.00 21.34
CA TYR A 470 5.70 7.25 19.91
C TYR A 470 6.72 8.25 19.36
N LEU A 471 7.02 9.33 20.11
CA LEU A 471 8.04 10.31 19.74
C LEU A 471 9.45 9.69 19.71
N GLN A 472 9.78 8.83 20.68
CA GLN A 472 11.04 8.07 20.69
C GLN A 472 11.16 7.20 19.43
N SER A 473 10.08 6.53 19.04
CA SER A 473 10.03 5.72 17.82
C SER A 473 10.24 6.57 16.56
N LEU A 474 9.57 7.73 16.45
CA LEU A 474 9.79 8.66 15.32
C LEU A 474 11.26 9.10 15.23
N ASN A 475 11.86 9.48 16.36
CA ASN A 475 13.25 9.90 16.41
C ASN A 475 14.23 8.75 16.05
N LYS A 476 13.95 7.52 16.50
CA LYS A 476 14.74 6.33 16.13
C LYS A 476 14.83 6.13 14.61
N TYR A 477 13.80 6.50 13.87
CA TYR A 477 13.76 6.41 12.41
C TYR A 477 14.02 7.75 11.69
N ASN A 478 14.54 8.76 12.40
CA ASN A 478 14.85 10.10 11.87
C ASN A 478 13.66 10.79 11.21
N VAL A 479 12.47 10.65 11.79
CA VAL A 479 11.25 11.32 11.33
C VAL A 479 10.93 12.47 12.27
N ALA A 480 10.80 13.68 11.73
CA ALA A 480 10.38 14.85 12.50
C ALA A 480 8.89 14.74 12.91
N ALA A 481 8.58 15.11 14.15
CA ALA A 481 7.20 15.27 14.59
C ALA A 481 6.51 16.37 13.77
N GLN A 482 5.25 16.18 13.42
CA GLN A 482 4.41 17.16 12.73
C GLN A 482 3.70 18.09 13.73
N GLU A 483 3.03 19.12 13.20
CA GLU A 483 2.53 20.24 13.99
C GLU A 483 1.46 19.80 14.98
N GLU A 484 0.48 19.02 14.52
CA GLU A 484 -0.63 18.56 15.35
C GLU A 484 -0.17 17.58 16.44
N LEU A 485 0.78 16.69 16.13
CA LEU A 485 1.38 15.81 17.12
C LEU A 485 2.16 16.62 18.17
N SER A 486 2.92 17.63 17.73
CA SER A 486 3.70 18.49 18.62
C SER A 486 2.79 19.30 19.56
N LYS A 487 1.71 19.89 19.04
CA LYS A 487 0.69 20.58 19.86
C LYS A 487 0.08 19.65 20.90
N MET A 488 -0.28 18.42 20.51
CA MET A 488 -0.85 17.45 21.43
C MET A 488 0.12 17.06 22.56
N ILE A 489 1.38 16.79 22.24
CA ILE A 489 2.43 16.50 23.24
C ILE A 489 2.57 17.67 24.22
N ILE A 490 2.58 18.91 23.71
CA ILE A 490 2.67 20.11 24.53
C ILE A 490 1.47 20.23 25.47
N SER A 491 0.24 20.07 24.95
CA SER A 491 -0.99 20.15 25.76
C SER A 491 -1.00 19.14 26.91
N GLU A 492 -0.60 17.89 26.64
CA GLU A 492 -0.57 16.83 27.65
C GLU A 492 0.53 17.08 28.71
N LEU A 493 1.72 17.52 28.30
CA LEU A 493 2.81 17.87 29.23
C LEU A 493 2.45 19.06 30.13
N ILE A 494 1.73 20.06 29.61
CA ILE A 494 1.23 21.19 30.40
C ILE A 494 0.18 20.72 31.40
N ALA A 495 -0.75 19.87 30.98
CA ALA A 495 -1.80 19.32 31.86
C ALA A 495 -1.21 18.51 33.03
N ASN A 496 -0.20 17.68 32.75
CA ASN A 496 0.48 16.86 33.76
C ASN A 496 1.56 17.61 34.55
N ARG A 497 1.80 18.90 34.25
CA ARG A 497 2.84 19.75 34.86
C ARG A 497 4.27 19.23 34.66
N SER A 498 4.53 18.47 33.60
CA SER A 498 5.82 17.90 33.22
C SER A 498 6.74 18.90 32.49
N PHE A 499 6.97 20.07 33.07
CA PHE A 499 7.67 21.19 32.41
C PHE A 499 9.15 20.90 32.10
N ASP A 500 9.82 20.07 32.90
CA ASP A 500 11.21 19.67 32.64
C ASP A 500 11.35 18.83 31.38
N THR A 501 10.39 17.94 31.13
CA THR A 501 10.34 17.12 29.92
C THR A 501 10.10 18.01 28.71
N LEU A 502 9.17 18.96 28.80
CA LEU A 502 8.93 19.95 27.73
C LEU A 502 10.19 20.75 27.39
N ARG A 503 10.91 21.23 28.42
CA ARG A 503 12.20 21.93 28.24
C ARG A 503 13.21 21.06 27.49
N ARG A 504 13.38 19.81 27.90
CA ARG A 504 14.30 18.87 27.22
C ARG A 504 13.91 18.64 25.76
N LEU A 505 12.63 18.42 25.47
CA LEU A 505 12.15 18.14 24.11
C LEU A 505 12.47 19.29 23.14
N VAL A 506 12.27 20.54 23.57
CA VAL A 506 12.59 21.72 22.74
C VAL A 506 14.10 21.95 22.65
N SER A 507 14.85 21.76 23.74
CA SER A 507 16.32 21.88 23.71
C SER A 507 16.95 20.92 22.71
N TYR A 508 16.48 19.67 22.65
CA TYR A 508 16.93 18.64 21.70
C TYR A 508 16.23 18.69 20.34
N SER A 509 15.40 19.70 20.05
CA SER A 509 14.70 19.87 18.77
C SER A 509 13.88 18.63 18.35
N MET A 510 13.26 17.95 19.33
CA MET A 510 12.43 16.76 19.11
C MET A 510 11.00 17.09 18.64
N LEU A 511 10.53 18.29 18.94
CA LEU A 511 9.24 18.82 18.48
C LEU A 511 9.45 19.65 17.21
N GLN A 512 8.40 19.81 16.40
CA GLN A 512 8.48 20.68 15.24
C GLN A 512 8.75 22.13 15.68
N GLU A 513 9.81 22.73 15.15
CA GLU A 513 10.13 24.13 15.39
C GLU A 513 9.38 24.99 14.36
N SER A 514 8.21 25.50 14.72
CA SER A 514 7.41 26.39 13.86
C SER A 514 6.89 27.61 14.61
N LYS A 515 6.63 28.69 13.87
CA LYS A 515 6.01 29.91 14.43
C LYS A 515 4.66 29.58 15.10
N SER A 516 3.89 28.68 14.50
CA SER A 516 2.59 28.23 15.02
C SER A 516 2.71 27.58 16.40
N ILE A 517 3.68 26.66 16.57
CA ILE A 517 3.90 25.97 17.85
C ILE A 517 4.42 26.91 18.92
N ALA A 518 5.32 27.83 18.56
CA ALA A 518 5.78 28.85 19.49
C ALA A 518 4.64 29.77 19.96
N CYS A 519 3.78 30.23 19.05
CA CYS A 519 2.58 30.99 19.42
C CYS A 519 1.62 30.17 20.29
N PHE A 520 1.48 28.87 20.02
CA PHE A 520 0.67 27.97 20.84
C PHE A 520 1.20 27.84 22.28
N LEU A 521 2.53 27.73 22.45
CA LEU A 521 3.16 27.74 23.78
C LEU A 521 2.94 29.07 24.49
N LEU A 522 3.08 30.20 23.78
CA LEU A 522 2.84 31.53 24.33
C LEU A 522 1.39 31.73 24.78
N ALA A 523 0.41 31.17 24.07
CA ALA A 523 -0.99 31.22 24.50
C ALA A 523 -1.23 30.52 25.85
N HIS A 524 -0.32 29.63 26.27
CA HIS A 524 -0.37 28.93 27.57
C HIS A 524 0.66 29.47 28.57
N SER A 525 1.23 30.67 28.33
CA SER A 525 2.25 31.29 29.18
C SER A 525 1.79 31.52 30.62
N ASP A 526 0.48 31.72 30.81
CA ASP A 526 -0.10 32.09 32.10
C ASP A 526 0.01 30.96 33.13
N VAL A 527 0.18 29.72 32.67
CA VAL A 527 0.27 28.55 33.54
C VAL A 527 1.65 28.45 34.22
N ASN A 528 2.73 28.78 33.50
CA ASN A 528 4.09 28.74 34.04
C ASN A 528 5.06 29.60 33.21
N THR A 529 5.84 30.46 33.88
CA THR A 529 6.93 31.24 33.28
C THR A 529 7.94 30.43 32.48
N ALA A 530 8.14 29.14 32.81
CA ALA A 530 9.00 28.23 32.07
C ALA A 530 8.52 27.98 30.63
N ILE A 531 7.20 27.98 30.39
CA ILE A 531 6.62 27.78 29.05
C ILE A 531 6.96 28.97 28.15
N SER A 532 6.85 30.19 28.69
CA SER A 532 7.23 31.41 27.98
C SER A 532 8.70 31.40 27.58
N GLN A 533 9.58 30.91 28.45
CA GLN A 533 11.00 30.78 28.13
C GLN A 533 11.24 29.76 27.02
N VAL A 534 10.59 28.59 27.08
CA VAL A 534 10.67 27.56 26.04
C VAL A 534 10.18 28.08 24.68
N ALA A 535 9.11 28.87 24.66
CA ALA A 535 8.60 29.47 23.44
C ALA A 535 9.58 30.50 22.85
N ILE A 536 10.19 31.34 23.69
CA ILE A 536 11.22 32.31 23.27
C ILE A 536 12.46 31.58 22.74
N ASP A 537 12.90 30.51 23.40
CA ASP A 537 14.04 29.70 22.97
C ASP A 537 13.77 29.07 21.59
N MET A 538 12.56 28.54 21.36
CA MET A 538 12.13 28.01 20.05
C MET A 538 12.10 29.11 18.97
N LEU A 539 11.52 30.28 19.26
CA LEU A 539 11.51 31.40 18.31
C LEU A 539 12.91 31.91 18.00
N GLY A 540 13.82 31.88 18.98
CA GLY A 540 15.22 32.22 18.82
C GLY A 540 15.93 31.31 17.81
N LYS A 541 15.70 29.98 17.91
CA LYS A 541 16.21 29.00 16.94
C LYS A 541 15.69 29.24 15.52
N ILE A 542 14.41 29.55 15.38
CA ILE A 542 13.75 29.84 14.08
C ILE A 542 14.10 31.25 13.55
N GLN A 543 14.85 32.06 14.32
CA GLN A 543 15.17 33.46 14.01
C GLN A 543 13.92 34.35 13.81
N ALA A 544 12.82 34.03 14.49
CA ALA A 544 11.56 34.77 14.42
C ALA A 544 11.55 35.97 15.39
N HIS A 545 12.53 36.87 15.24
CA HIS A 545 12.80 37.97 16.17
C HIS A 545 11.63 38.94 16.37
N GLU A 546 10.82 39.17 15.34
CA GLU A 546 9.63 40.05 15.42
C GLU A 546 8.62 39.57 16.47
N ILE A 547 8.35 38.26 16.52
CA ILE A 547 7.41 37.66 17.47
C ILE A 547 7.99 37.71 18.88
N ILE A 548 9.29 37.44 19.03
CA ILE A 548 9.99 37.54 20.33
C ILE A 548 9.87 38.95 20.90
N ILE A 549 10.08 39.97 20.08
CA ILE A 549 9.97 41.38 20.47
C ILE A 549 8.55 41.68 20.98
N GLU A 550 7.52 41.25 20.26
CA GLU A 550 6.12 41.49 20.68
C GLU A 550 5.80 40.83 22.03
N VAL A 551 6.29 39.61 22.26
CA VAL A 551 6.13 38.90 23.55
C VAL A 551 6.87 39.63 24.68
N MET A 552 8.11 40.04 24.45
CA MET A 552 8.91 40.73 25.47
C MET A 552 8.33 42.11 25.83
N LEU A 553 7.75 42.81 24.84
CA LEU A 553 7.01 44.06 25.07
C LEU A 553 5.75 43.82 25.91
N GLY A 554 5.00 42.75 25.63
CA GLY A 554 3.85 42.34 26.44
C GLY A 554 4.21 41.97 27.89
N GLN A 555 5.38 41.37 28.11
CA GLN A 555 5.89 41.01 29.45
C GLN A 555 6.55 42.17 30.21
N GLY A 556 6.60 43.37 29.63
CA GLY A 556 7.23 44.55 30.25
C GLY A 556 8.78 44.55 30.24
N LYS A 557 9.43 43.60 29.57
CA LYS A 557 10.90 43.55 29.39
C LYS A 557 11.36 44.43 28.23
N VAL A 558 10.99 45.71 28.27
CA VAL A 558 11.12 46.63 27.13
C VAL A 558 12.59 46.89 26.73
N ILE A 559 13.50 46.96 27.71
CA ILE A 559 14.93 47.20 27.45
C ILE A 559 15.57 46.01 26.71
N ASP A 560 15.27 44.79 27.14
CA ASP A 560 15.82 43.59 26.50
C ASP A 560 15.21 43.37 25.12
N ALA A 561 13.91 43.66 24.94
CA ALA A 561 13.27 43.68 23.64
C ALA A 561 13.95 44.66 22.68
N LEU A 562 14.33 45.85 23.19
CA LEU A 562 14.95 46.91 22.41
C LEU A 562 16.41 46.58 22.05
N ARG A 563 17.14 45.88 22.93
CA ARG A 563 18.47 45.30 22.62
C ARG A 563 18.38 44.25 21.51
N LEU A 564 17.41 43.34 21.60
CA LEU A 564 17.20 42.29 20.62
C LEU A 564 16.78 42.88 19.26
N ALA A 565 15.89 43.87 19.25
CA ALA A 565 15.48 44.59 18.05
C ALA A 565 16.64 45.33 17.36
N LYS A 566 17.49 46.00 18.14
CA LYS A 566 18.70 46.66 17.65
C LYS A 566 19.65 45.67 16.94
N ASN A 567 19.82 44.48 17.50
CA ASN A 567 20.76 43.49 16.99
C ASN A 567 20.20 42.68 15.79
N SER A 568 18.87 42.55 15.66
CA SER A 568 18.25 41.66 14.66
C SER A 568 17.56 42.37 13.49
N LEU A 569 16.81 43.46 13.73
CA LEU A 569 16.10 44.20 12.66
C LEU A 569 16.90 45.37 12.06
N GLY A 570 18.00 45.76 12.72
CA GLY A 570 18.74 46.98 12.41
C GLY A 570 18.06 48.23 12.97
N TRP A 571 18.82 49.32 13.13
CA TRP A 571 18.37 50.55 13.80
C TRP A 571 17.13 51.20 13.15
N ASP A 572 16.93 50.96 11.85
CA ASP A 572 16.07 51.80 11.01
C ASP A 572 14.65 51.25 10.90
N LYS A 573 14.47 49.96 11.22
CA LYS A 573 13.20 49.23 11.07
C LYS A 573 12.43 49.03 12.38
N VAL A 574 12.96 49.52 13.52
CA VAL A 574 12.32 49.35 14.84
C VAL A 574 11.19 50.39 15.02
N PRO A 575 9.93 49.99 15.24
CA PRO A 575 8.80 50.94 15.35
C PRO A 575 8.77 51.66 16.71
N ALA A 576 9.03 52.96 16.73
CA ALA A 576 9.13 53.75 17.97
C ALA A 576 7.87 53.72 18.85
N ARG A 577 6.68 53.80 18.23
CA ARG A 577 5.40 53.84 18.94
C ARG A 577 5.14 52.60 19.79
N LYS A 578 5.39 51.39 19.25
CA LYS A 578 5.14 50.13 19.97
C LYS A 578 5.98 50.02 21.25
N PHE A 579 7.24 50.44 21.19
CA PHE A 579 8.15 50.39 22.33
C PHE A 579 7.85 51.48 23.37
N LEU A 580 7.48 52.68 22.94
CA LEU A 580 7.07 53.77 23.85
C LEU A 580 5.75 53.46 24.56
N GLU A 581 4.78 52.85 23.86
CA GLU A 581 3.53 52.41 24.45
C GLU A 581 3.75 51.31 25.50
N ALA A 582 4.60 50.32 25.20
CA ALA A 582 4.96 49.28 26.16
C ALA A 582 5.71 49.85 27.37
N ALA A 583 6.63 50.80 27.17
CA ALA A 583 7.35 51.47 28.25
C ALA A 583 6.45 52.37 29.10
N TYR A 584 5.39 52.93 28.52
CA TYR A 584 4.40 53.70 29.26
C TYR A 584 3.52 52.78 30.14
N LYS A 585 3.14 51.60 29.63
CA LYS A 585 2.36 50.60 30.36
C LYS A 585 3.08 50.00 31.57
N THR A 586 4.42 50.01 31.60
CA THR A 586 5.19 49.51 32.76
C THR A 586 5.22 50.47 33.96
N GLN A 587 4.73 51.71 33.81
CA GLN A 587 4.71 52.76 34.86
C GLN A 587 6.07 53.01 35.54
N ASN A 588 7.18 52.69 34.88
CA ASN A 588 8.53 52.89 35.39
C ASN A 588 9.22 54.00 34.58
N ASP A 589 9.34 55.17 35.20
CA ASP A 589 9.87 56.39 34.57
C ASP A 589 11.28 56.21 34.03
N LEU A 590 12.13 55.39 34.66
CA LEU A 590 13.50 55.11 34.21
C LEU A 590 13.52 54.28 32.92
N ILE A 591 12.60 53.32 32.78
CA ILE A 591 12.48 52.49 31.58
C ILE A 591 11.94 53.34 30.43
N PHE A 592 10.92 54.16 30.69
CA PHE A 592 10.36 55.09 29.71
C PHE A 592 11.40 56.10 29.23
N HIS A 593 12.17 56.72 30.14
CA HIS A 593 13.25 57.64 29.79
C HIS A 593 14.32 56.96 28.92
N SER A 594 14.75 55.76 29.28
CA SER A 594 15.79 55.03 28.54
C SER A 594 15.37 54.67 27.11
N VAL A 595 14.11 54.25 26.93
CA VAL A 595 13.52 53.91 25.62
C VAL A 595 13.34 55.17 24.78
N TYR A 596 12.85 56.27 25.38
CA TYR A 596 12.68 57.56 24.71
C TYR A 596 14.01 58.13 24.21
N ARG A 597 15.04 58.13 25.07
CA ARG A 597 16.40 58.59 24.73
C ARG A 597 17.04 57.73 23.64
N PHE A 598 16.78 56.42 23.63
CA PHE A 598 17.26 55.55 22.56
C PHE A 598 16.70 55.98 21.19
N PHE A 599 15.39 56.24 21.08
CA PHE A 599 14.80 56.68 19.82
C PHE A 599 15.20 58.10 19.43
N GLN A 600 15.45 59.00 20.40
CA GLN A 600 16.07 60.30 20.12
C GLN A 600 17.46 60.14 19.48
N MET A 601 18.29 59.25 20.01
CA MET A 601 19.62 58.96 19.46
C MET A 601 19.57 58.25 18.10
N ARG A 602 18.55 57.41 17.86
CA ARG A 602 18.26 56.83 16.53
C ARG A 602 17.92 57.93 15.54
N ASN A 603 17.01 58.83 15.90
CA ASN A 603 16.58 59.92 15.02
C ASN A 603 17.73 60.89 14.74
N LEU A 604 18.61 61.14 15.72
CA LEU A 604 19.81 61.95 15.52
C LEU A 604 20.77 61.31 14.49
N ARG A 605 20.84 59.98 14.41
CA ARG A 605 21.69 59.28 13.43
C ARG A 605 21.04 59.18 12.05
N MET A 606 19.73 59.04 11.99
CA MET A 606 18.99 58.81 10.74
C MET A 606 18.55 60.10 10.05
N TYR A 607 18.18 61.10 10.84
CA TYR A 607 17.52 62.33 10.37
C TYR A 607 18.21 63.58 10.89
N GLU A 608 19.39 63.45 11.52
CA GLU A 608 20.17 64.54 12.14
C GLU A 608 19.39 65.38 13.16
N THR A 609 18.26 64.85 13.66
CA THR A 609 17.32 65.57 14.52
C THR A 609 16.86 64.68 15.68
N LEU A 610 16.69 65.27 16.87
CA LEU A 610 16.15 64.54 18.02
C LEU A 610 14.62 64.38 17.98
N ALA A 611 13.96 65.06 17.02
CA ALA A 611 12.51 65.06 16.90
C ALA A 611 12.00 63.73 16.34
N PHE A 612 10.83 63.29 16.80
CA PHE A 612 10.15 62.14 16.22
C PHE A 612 9.42 62.55 14.93
N PRO A 613 9.54 61.78 13.84
CA PRO A 613 8.77 62.02 12.64
C PRO A 613 7.26 62.01 12.92
N LYS A 614 6.51 62.96 12.35
CA LYS A 614 5.04 63.02 12.50
C LYS A 614 4.33 61.75 12.02
N THR A 615 4.96 61.00 11.13
CA THR A 615 4.50 59.71 10.59
C THR A 615 4.48 58.58 11.62
N GLU A 616 5.28 58.64 12.69
CA GLU A 616 5.36 57.59 13.72
C GLU A 616 4.27 57.71 14.81
N GLN A 617 3.47 58.79 14.82
CA GLN A 617 2.34 59.03 15.74
C GLN A 617 2.70 58.90 17.25
N CYS A 618 3.82 59.50 17.67
CA CYS A 618 4.30 59.45 19.06
C CYS A 618 4.00 60.71 19.90
N THR A 619 3.05 61.57 19.48
CA THR A 619 2.79 62.90 20.09
C THR A 619 2.46 62.84 21.58
N ASP A 620 1.68 61.85 21.99
CA ASP A 620 1.17 61.72 23.36
C ASP A 620 2.30 61.28 24.32
N PHE A 621 3.22 60.45 23.82
CA PHE A 621 4.41 60.02 24.58
C PHE A 621 5.44 61.12 24.72
N ILE A 622 5.55 62.04 23.74
CA ILE A 622 6.41 63.22 23.82
C ILE A 622 5.88 64.20 24.89
N GLN A 623 4.56 64.41 24.95
CA GLN A 623 3.94 65.22 25.99
C GLN A 623 4.13 64.60 27.38
N HIS A 624 3.97 63.28 27.49
CA HIS A 624 4.25 62.58 28.75
C HIS A 624 5.71 62.74 29.19
N TYR A 625 6.69 62.52 28.30
CA TYR A 625 8.11 62.72 28.63
C TYR A 625 8.42 64.14 29.12
N ASN A 626 7.86 65.17 28.45
CA ASN A 626 8.05 66.56 28.83
C ASN A 626 7.47 66.92 30.21
N ASN A 627 6.38 66.26 30.61
CA ASN A 627 5.76 66.47 31.91
C ASN A 627 6.53 65.75 33.04
N THR A 628 7.08 64.56 32.76
CA THR A 628 7.75 63.73 33.78
C THR A 628 9.23 64.08 33.97
N PHE A 629 9.94 64.56 32.94
CA PHE A 629 11.37 64.91 32.98
C PHE A 629 11.67 66.36 32.51
N PRO A 630 11.20 67.39 33.23
CA PRO A 630 11.35 68.78 32.81
C PRO A 630 12.81 69.31 32.81
N ALA A 631 13.73 68.68 33.57
CA ALA A 631 15.08 69.20 33.79
C ALA A 631 16.08 68.95 32.64
N GLU A 632 15.89 67.93 31.79
CA GLU A 632 16.83 67.61 30.69
C GLU A 632 16.57 68.39 29.40
N ASN A 633 15.38 68.97 29.24
CA ASN A 633 15.10 69.92 28.15
C ASN A 633 15.87 71.24 28.31
N ALA A 634 16.41 71.54 29.50
CA ALA A 634 17.11 72.79 29.78
C ALA A 634 18.52 72.90 29.18
N ILE A 635 19.12 71.81 28.65
CA ILE A 635 20.50 71.84 28.12
C ILE A 635 20.56 72.10 26.60
N LYS A 636 19.43 72.27 25.92
CA LYS A 636 19.44 72.75 24.52
C LYS A 636 18.81 74.12 24.38
N LEU A 637 19.56 75.13 24.82
CA LEU A 637 19.68 76.47 24.21
C LEU A 637 20.87 77.16 24.91
N PRO A 638 21.90 77.60 24.18
CA PRO A 638 21.76 78.87 23.47
C PRO A 638 22.42 78.97 22.07
N ILE A 639 21.71 79.68 21.18
CA ILE A 639 22.14 80.80 20.31
C ILE A 639 23.39 80.52 19.44
N SER A 640 23.27 80.35 18.11
CA SER A 640 23.02 81.36 17.05
C SER A 640 22.90 80.64 15.72
#